data_AF-A0A6M3IKC5-F1
#
_entry.id   AF-A0A6M3IKC5-F1
#
_cell.length_a   1.000
_cell.length_b   1.000
_cell.length_c   1.000
_cell.angle_alpha   90.00
_cell.angle_beta   90.00
_cell.angle_gamma   90.00
#
_symmetry.space_group_name_H-M   'P 1'
#
loop_
_entity.id
_entity.type
_entity.pdbx_description
1 polymer ?
#
loop_
_entity_poly.entity_id
_entity_poly.type
_entity_poly.pdbx_seq_one_letter_code
_entity_poly.pdbx_strand_id
1 'polypeptide(L)'
;MRTEKIIQSLNAGELSPLMDARIDQQKYQAGCRTMENFIPLIYGGAERRPGTYYVGAAKSSANAAAWENSTAYAVNDYAIDSVDTLIYRCLVAHTSAASATIFSTDRTDNPTYWVACSPVNLVPFIFSITDTYSLEFGHQYIRFFKDSGRLVGALLADTDAWADATPYINGDQVSYDSVIYRCIYPHTSATGGGDGAGGEPDTNTTQWATADLTSDSYPIYEIVTPYEITDVFDLKFEHSADVSYITHPDYETRKLSRISATTFTLEETAYSDGPFRERNTDVDVTISAAAADWVTGTDYVVGDAVTESDTNYKCLEDHTAGTFATDLSADKWEVSTSIGKGNIVTLTASATSTVFNVAGHPPDGSAPTSKSITGALFELTHIREEEGVSHTFTEAESSATTTVFKGSLWDFVTNGTWVGTIKLERSYDNEVTYETLHTTTSESNANSKVDGSEENDDAIYRITATVLSSGSANCRFAVRSLEYPGVVEITAVASVTSATATVMRSLGGVDATYRWAEGAWSDYRGWPGTVAISPDERLSFGGSASNPLTVWCSKSGDYSSMKAGVLDDDALIFTLIGSGQQNRIMWMLSKSALLIGTYGGEHKLSATEDNEPMTPTNVNAKIQTTYGSQDIQAIIVNDAIIFVQRGGRRLREMKYSFEDDQFIADNLTVFAEHISNSGIVDVAFQRTPDPMLWCIRTDGQMAVLSYERAQDVFAWCRLSTRTSDGESDFESVAVIPTNSSEDQVWVAVRRVINSVTYRYIEYFSTREF
;
A
#
# COMPACT_ATOMS: atom_id res chain seq x y z
N MET A 1 -45.33 -5.96 -49.08
CA MET A 1 -45.15 -5.33 -47.76
C MET A 1 -44.15 -6.17 -47.00
N ARG A 2 -42.94 -5.65 -46.75
CA ARG A 2 -42.04 -6.23 -45.76
C ARG A 2 -42.62 -5.76 -44.42
N THR A 3 -43.29 -6.63 -43.68
CA THR A 3 -43.77 -6.28 -42.35
C THR A 3 -42.54 -6.11 -41.48
N GLU A 4 -42.11 -4.88 -41.24
CA GLU A 4 -41.04 -4.61 -40.28
C GLU A 4 -41.55 -5.03 -38.91
N LYS A 5 -40.98 -6.10 -38.37
CA LYS A 5 -41.33 -6.62 -37.05
C LYS A 5 -40.90 -5.56 -36.03
N ILE A 6 -41.86 -4.97 -35.33
CA ILE A 6 -41.57 -4.04 -34.23
C ILE A 6 -40.83 -4.83 -33.15
N ILE A 7 -39.61 -4.41 -32.82
CA ILE A 7 -38.87 -4.93 -31.68
C ILE A 7 -39.50 -4.33 -30.43
N GLN A 8 -40.07 -5.17 -29.58
CA GLN A 8 -40.83 -4.74 -28.40
C GLN A 8 -39.94 -4.51 -27.16
N SER A 9 -38.70 -4.99 -27.18
CA SER A 9 -37.74 -4.88 -26.08
C SER A 9 -36.30 -5.02 -26.60
N LEU A 10 -35.36 -4.33 -25.97
CA LEU A 10 -33.92 -4.37 -26.24
C LEU A 10 -33.11 -4.97 -25.07
N ASN A 11 -33.75 -5.77 -24.19
CA ASN A 11 -33.14 -6.36 -23.00
C ASN A 11 -32.02 -7.39 -23.26
N ALA A 12 -31.74 -7.75 -24.52
CA ALA A 12 -30.59 -8.56 -24.90
C ALA A 12 -29.44 -7.74 -25.52
N GLY A 13 -29.64 -6.44 -25.75
CA GLY A 13 -28.61 -5.54 -26.26
C GLY A 13 -28.11 -5.87 -27.67
N GLU A 14 -26.82 -5.63 -27.91
CA GLU A 14 -26.11 -6.00 -29.13
C GLU A 14 -25.75 -7.49 -29.13
N LEU A 15 -26.12 -8.19 -30.20
CA LEU A 15 -25.89 -9.62 -30.38
C LEU A 15 -24.83 -9.90 -31.45
N SER A 16 -24.08 -10.98 -31.27
CA SER A 16 -23.08 -11.42 -32.23
C SER A 16 -23.70 -11.76 -33.58
N PRO A 17 -23.02 -11.46 -34.71
CA PRO A 17 -23.43 -11.95 -36.02
C PRO A 17 -23.61 -13.48 -36.08
N LEU A 18 -22.95 -14.24 -35.20
CA LEU A 18 -23.15 -15.69 -35.08
C LEU A 18 -24.56 -16.08 -34.59
N MET A 19 -25.31 -15.13 -34.02
CA MET A 19 -26.68 -15.30 -33.57
C MET A 19 -27.72 -15.08 -34.68
N ASP A 20 -27.35 -14.57 -35.86
CA ASP A 20 -28.28 -14.18 -36.95
C ASP A 20 -29.27 -15.30 -37.35
N ALA A 21 -28.87 -16.57 -37.19
CA ALA A 21 -29.71 -17.73 -37.52
C ALA A 21 -30.41 -18.37 -36.31
N ARG A 22 -30.14 -17.92 -35.09
CA ARG A 22 -30.65 -18.49 -33.83
C ARG A 22 -32.00 -17.90 -33.42
N ILE A 23 -32.95 -17.91 -34.36
CA ILE A 23 -34.32 -17.40 -34.13
C ILE A 23 -35.08 -18.18 -33.04
N ASP A 24 -34.59 -19.37 -32.68
CA ASP A 24 -35.06 -20.22 -31.59
C ASP A 24 -34.73 -19.64 -30.20
N GLN A 25 -33.67 -18.84 -30.09
CA GLN A 25 -33.22 -18.26 -28.84
C GLN A 25 -34.09 -17.06 -28.46
N GLN A 26 -34.62 -17.06 -27.24
CA GLN A 26 -35.48 -15.97 -26.76
C GLN A 26 -34.78 -14.60 -26.81
N LYS A 27 -33.49 -14.56 -26.43
CA LYS A 27 -32.65 -13.36 -26.47
C LYS A 27 -32.53 -12.76 -27.88
N TYR A 28 -32.60 -13.58 -28.94
CA TYR A 28 -32.53 -13.08 -30.32
C TYR A 28 -33.67 -12.11 -30.66
N GLN A 29 -34.86 -12.31 -30.07
CA GLN A 29 -36.02 -11.47 -30.35
C GLN A 29 -36.02 -10.14 -29.59
N ALA A 30 -35.15 -10.01 -28.58
CA ALA A 30 -35.03 -8.85 -27.70
C ALA A 30 -33.67 -8.15 -27.85
N GLY A 31 -32.94 -8.39 -28.93
CA GLY A 31 -31.64 -7.81 -29.21
C GLY A 31 -31.56 -7.19 -30.59
N CYS A 32 -30.42 -6.58 -30.90
CA CYS A 32 -30.15 -5.93 -32.18
C CYS A 32 -28.73 -6.26 -32.67
N ARG A 33 -28.47 -6.01 -33.96
CA ARG A 33 -27.17 -6.29 -34.58
C ARG A 33 -26.08 -5.29 -34.17
N THR A 34 -26.46 -4.05 -33.88
CA THR A 34 -25.53 -2.96 -33.59
C THR A 34 -26.21 -1.96 -32.65
N MET A 35 -25.58 -1.71 -31.51
CA MET A 35 -26.01 -0.73 -30.51
C MET A 35 -24.81 0.16 -30.16
N GLU A 36 -24.52 1.13 -31.03
CA GLU A 36 -23.42 2.07 -30.85
C GLU A 36 -23.93 3.41 -30.29
N ASN A 37 -23.37 3.85 -29.16
CA ASN A 37 -23.74 5.07 -28.44
C ASN A 37 -25.21 5.10 -27.96
N PHE A 38 -25.77 3.93 -27.69
CA PHE A 38 -27.05 3.76 -26.99
C PHE A 38 -26.86 2.83 -25.79
N ILE A 39 -27.60 3.07 -24.71
CA ILE A 39 -27.60 2.25 -23.49
C ILE A 39 -28.95 1.53 -23.41
N PRO A 40 -28.99 0.19 -23.34
CA PRO A 40 -30.23 -0.55 -23.16
C PRO A 40 -30.72 -0.40 -21.71
N LEU A 41 -31.99 -0.05 -21.55
CA LEU A 41 -32.65 0.07 -20.25
C LEU A 41 -33.19 -1.28 -19.79
N ILE A 42 -33.18 -1.54 -18.50
CA ILE A 42 -33.74 -2.76 -17.91
C ILE A 42 -35.24 -2.96 -18.24
N TYR A 43 -35.96 -1.86 -18.52
CA TYR A 43 -37.38 -1.83 -18.85
C TYR A 43 -37.73 -2.12 -20.33
N GLY A 44 -36.76 -2.45 -21.18
CA GLY A 44 -37.01 -2.78 -22.59
C GLY A 44 -36.66 -1.70 -23.60
N GLY A 45 -36.49 -0.46 -23.16
CA GLY A 45 -36.09 0.65 -24.02
C GLY A 45 -34.58 0.70 -24.28
N ALA A 46 -34.16 1.69 -25.07
CA ALA A 46 -32.77 2.13 -25.13
C ALA A 46 -32.75 3.65 -25.17
N GLU A 47 -31.76 4.24 -24.50
CA GLU A 47 -31.53 5.67 -24.46
C GLU A 47 -30.21 6.02 -25.15
N ARG A 48 -30.03 7.28 -25.53
CA ARG A 48 -28.74 7.74 -26.09
C ARG A 48 -27.70 7.80 -24.98
N ARG A 49 -26.44 7.52 -25.32
CA ARG A 49 -25.30 7.73 -24.41
C ARG A 49 -25.35 9.17 -23.85
N PRO A 50 -25.20 9.35 -22.53
CA PRO A 50 -25.08 10.68 -21.94
C PRO A 50 -23.88 11.45 -22.50
N GLY A 51 -23.95 12.78 -22.41
CA GLY A 51 -22.79 13.62 -22.68
C GLY A 51 -21.68 13.40 -21.65
N THR A 52 -20.53 14.01 -21.87
CA THR A 52 -19.47 14.06 -20.85
C THR A 52 -19.20 15.51 -20.47
N TYR A 53 -18.97 15.77 -19.19
CA TYR A 53 -18.52 17.04 -18.66
C TYR A 53 -16.99 17.04 -18.59
N TYR A 54 -16.39 18.09 -19.13
CA TYR A 54 -14.96 18.34 -18.98
C TYR A 54 -14.66 18.82 -17.56
N VAL A 55 -13.71 18.17 -16.88
CA VAL A 55 -13.25 18.58 -15.55
C VAL A 55 -11.88 19.23 -15.61
N GLY A 56 -10.98 18.66 -16.41
CA GLY A 56 -9.66 19.23 -16.56
C GLY A 56 -8.74 18.43 -17.45
N ALA A 57 -7.64 19.06 -17.86
CA ALA A 57 -6.63 18.47 -18.72
C ALA A 57 -5.64 17.58 -17.95
N ALA A 58 -5.53 16.29 -18.29
CA ALA A 58 -4.53 15.40 -17.68
C ALA A 58 -3.14 16.04 -17.80
N LYS A 59 -2.22 15.78 -16.85
CA LYS A 59 -0.93 16.51 -16.76
C LYS A 59 -0.13 16.57 -18.08
N SER A 60 -0.40 15.66 -19.02
CA SER A 60 0.23 15.48 -20.33
C SER A 60 -0.31 16.35 -21.50
N SER A 61 -1.18 17.34 -21.28
CA SER A 61 -2.04 17.90 -22.34
C SER A 61 -1.77 19.33 -22.84
N ALA A 62 -0.66 20.01 -22.48
CA ALA A 62 -0.42 21.41 -22.88
C ALA A 62 0.93 21.65 -23.59
N ASN A 63 0.87 22.21 -24.80
CA ASN A 63 1.93 22.95 -25.54
C ASN A 63 3.21 22.20 -26.03
N ALA A 64 3.07 21.12 -26.80
CA ALA A 64 4.22 20.47 -27.45
C ALA A 64 4.34 20.75 -28.96
N ALA A 65 5.56 21.03 -29.42
CA ALA A 65 5.91 21.21 -30.84
C ALA A 65 6.76 20.04 -31.34
N ALA A 66 6.79 19.79 -32.65
CA ALA A 66 7.61 18.70 -33.21
C ALA A 66 9.10 18.92 -32.95
N TRP A 67 9.85 17.83 -32.69
CA TRP A 67 11.30 17.90 -32.61
C TRP A 67 11.94 18.44 -33.90
N GLU A 68 12.91 19.33 -33.74
CA GLU A 68 13.68 19.98 -34.80
C GLU A 68 15.18 19.95 -34.44
N ASN A 69 16.03 19.67 -35.43
CA ASN A 69 17.49 19.70 -35.25
C ASN A 69 18.03 21.14 -35.26
N SER A 70 19.22 21.36 -34.71
CA SER A 70 19.82 22.70 -34.56
C SER A 70 18.91 23.71 -33.85
N THR A 71 17.97 23.22 -33.07
CA THR A 71 17.01 24.01 -32.31
C THR A 71 17.47 24.03 -30.87
N ALA A 72 17.55 25.24 -30.32
CA ALA A 72 17.79 25.40 -28.90
C ALA A 72 16.52 24.97 -28.17
N TYR A 73 16.58 23.84 -27.47
CA TYR A 73 15.57 23.44 -26.50
C TYR A 73 16.00 23.97 -25.15
N ALA A 74 15.28 24.97 -24.67
CA ALA A 74 15.40 25.37 -23.28
C ALA A 74 14.83 24.25 -22.38
N VAL A 75 15.27 24.21 -21.13
CA VAL A 75 14.62 23.35 -20.12
C VAL A 75 13.12 23.67 -20.11
N ASN A 76 12.28 22.64 -20.10
CA ASN A 76 10.81 22.65 -20.22
C ASN A 76 10.21 22.93 -21.59
N ASP A 77 10.99 23.05 -22.65
CA ASP A 77 10.42 22.91 -23.98
C ASP A 77 9.85 21.51 -24.16
N TYR A 78 8.71 21.42 -24.83
CA TYR A 78 8.03 20.16 -25.10
C TYR A 78 8.29 19.78 -26.54
N ALA A 79 9.03 18.68 -26.70
CA ALA A 79 9.27 18.09 -27.99
C ALA A 79 8.36 16.88 -28.12
N ILE A 80 7.58 16.89 -29.19
CA ILE A 80 6.93 15.68 -29.65
C ILE A 80 7.99 14.88 -30.38
N ASP A 81 8.24 13.66 -29.93
CA ASP A 81 9.03 12.75 -30.74
C ASP A 81 8.30 12.54 -32.06
N SER A 82 8.89 12.96 -33.18
CA SER A 82 8.32 12.69 -34.50
C SER A 82 8.23 11.19 -34.82
N VAL A 83 8.96 10.35 -34.06
CA VAL A 83 9.02 8.90 -34.19
C VAL A 83 7.96 8.20 -33.33
N ASP A 84 7.76 8.58 -32.05
CA ASP A 84 6.84 7.88 -31.13
C ASP A 84 5.61 8.70 -30.68
N THR A 85 5.53 9.98 -31.07
CA THR A 85 4.42 10.92 -30.81
C THR A 85 4.12 11.23 -29.34
N LEU A 86 4.93 10.73 -28.41
CA LEU A 86 4.83 11.10 -27.00
C LEU A 86 5.35 12.53 -26.83
N ILE A 87 4.69 13.27 -25.94
CA ILE A 87 5.19 14.57 -25.55
C ILE A 87 6.31 14.30 -24.57
N TYR A 88 7.52 14.71 -24.93
CA TYR A 88 8.63 14.70 -24.01
C TYR A 88 8.94 16.11 -23.57
N ARG A 89 9.15 16.28 -22.27
CA ARG A 89 9.60 17.55 -21.72
C ARG A 89 11.13 17.54 -21.61
N CYS A 90 11.76 18.60 -22.09
CA CYS A 90 13.20 18.79 -22.01
C CYS A 90 13.62 19.05 -20.55
N LEU A 91 14.59 18.32 -20.05
CA LEU A 91 15.10 18.39 -18.68
C LEU A 91 16.43 19.15 -18.58
N VAL A 92 17.18 19.26 -19.67
CA VAL A 92 18.48 19.95 -19.71
C VAL A 92 18.51 20.86 -20.94
N ALA A 93 18.80 22.14 -20.75
CA ALA A 93 18.90 23.07 -21.87
C ALA A 93 20.05 22.62 -22.77
N HIS A 94 19.71 22.32 -24.01
CA HIS A 94 20.68 21.94 -25.01
C HIS A 94 20.23 22.45 -26.35
N THR A 95 21.19 22.57 -27.26
CA THR A 95 20.86 22.70 -28.66
C THR A 95 20.93 21.31 -29.25
N SER A 96 19.83 20.88 -29.88
CA SER A 96 19.77 19.61 -30.58
C SER A 96 20.87 19.53 -31.63
N ALA A 97 21.38 18.33 -31.89
CA ALA A 97 22.57 18.16 -32.72
C ALA A 97 22.46 18.86 -34.08
N ALA A 98 23.61 19.39 -34.55
CA ALA A 98 23.68 20.16 -35.81
C ALA A 98 23.59 19.28 -37.08
N SER A 99 23.95 17.99 -36.95
CA SER A 99 23.74 16.98 -37.99
C SER A 99 22.33 16.40 -37.87
N ALA A 100 21.75 15.91 -38.97
CA ALA A 100 20.41 15.35 -38.97
C ALA A 100 20.31 14.10 -38.07
N THR A 101 19.92 14.30 -36.82
CA THR A 101 19.54 13.25 -35.86
C THR A 101 18.01 13.20 -35.73
N ILE A 102 17.49 12.09 -35.26
CA ILE A 102 16.08 11.98 -34.86
C ILE A 102 16.00 12.10 -33.34
N PHE A 103 14.86 12.53 -32.81
CA PHE A 103 14.70 12.80 -31.38
C PHE A 103 15.03 11.61 -30.49
N SER A 104 14.66 10.40 -30.92
CA SER A 104 15.02 9.16 -30.21
C SER A 104 16.52 8.94 -30.07
N THR A 105 17.32 9.38 -31.04
CA THR A 105 18.80 9.34 -30.95
C THR A 105 19.27 10.33 -29.90
N ASP A 106 18.72 11.54 -29.90
CA ASP A 106 19.04 12.55 -28.88
C ASP A 106 18.68 12.08 -27.45
N ARG A 107 17.52 11.43 -27.29
CA ARG A 107 17.09 10.80 -26.01
C ARG A 107 17.99 9.64 -25.58
N THR A 108 18.51 8.87 -26.52
CA THR A 108 19.38 7.72 -26.21
C THR A 108 20.78 8.17 -25.83
N ASP A 109 21.30 9.15 -26.56
CA ASP A 109 22.62 9.71 -26.32
C ASP A 109 22.62 10.62 -25.08
N ASN A 110 21.47 11.17 -24.72
CA ASN A 110 21.25 12.01 -23.55
C ASN A 110 20.02 11.52 -22.74
N PRO A 111 20.11 10.36 -22.06
CA PRO A 111 18.97 9.74 -21.36
C PRO A 111 18.40 10.58 -20.20
N THR A 112 19.13 11.60 -19.75
CA THR A 112 18.71 12.53 -18.71
C THR A 112 18.04 13.79 -19.24
N TYR A 113 17.93 13.96 -20.57
CA TYR A 113 17.47 15.22 -21.17
C TYR A 113 15.96 15.25 -21.42
N TRP A 114 15.24 14.12 -21.33
CA TRP A 114 13.85 14.03 -21.79
C TRP A 114 13.01 13.07 -20.94
N VAL A 115 11.74 13.41 -20.70
CA VAL A 115 10.77 12.56 -19.97
C VAL A 115 9.38 12.54 -20.65
N ALA A 116 8.73 11.38 -20.74
CA ALA A 116 7.48 11.16 -21.50
C ALA A 116 6.19 11.70 -20.83
N CYS A 117 5.14 11.94 -21.63
CA CYS A 117 3.79 12.38 -21.23
C CYS A 117 2.72 11.39 -21.73
N SER A 118 1.90 10.86 -20.83
CA SER A 118 1.33 9.51 -20.97
C SER A 118 -0.14 9.33 -20.54
N PRO A 119 -0.82 8.19 -20.84
CA PRO A 119 -2.16 7.87 -20.30
C PRO A 119 -2.19 7.87 -18.77
N VAL A 120 -3.39 7.88 -18.19
CA VAL A 120 -3.59 7.95 -16.74
C VAL A 120 -4.61 6.91 -16.30
N ASN A 121 -4.39 6.31 -15.13
CA ASN A 121 -5.31 5.36 -14.50
C ASN A 121 -6.18 6.10 -13.49
N LEU A 122 -7.49 5.94 -13.60
CA LEU A 122 -8.46 6.51 -12.69
C LEU A 122 -8.86 5.46 -11.64
N VAL A 123 -8.69 5.81 -10.37
CA VAL A 123 -8.97 4.91 -9.26
C VAL A 123 -9.97 5.56 -8.31
N PRO A 124 -11.06 4.89 -7.92
CA PRO A 124 -12.00 5.44 -6.94
C PRO A 124 -11.43 5.35 -5.52
N PHE A 125 -11.64 6.40 -4.72
CA PHE A 125 -11.40 6.41 -3.28
C PHE A 125 -12.70 6.85 -2.57
N ILE A 126 -13.24 5.99 -1.70
CA ILE A 126 -14.61 6.16 -1.16
C ILE A 126 -14.55 6.07 0.37
N PHE A 127 -14.34 7.21 1.03
CA PHE A 127 -14.44 7.27 2.50
C PHE A 127 -15.91 7.20 2.95
N SER A 128 -16.80 7.93 2.28
CA SER A 128 -18.25 7.92 2.52
C SER A 128 -19.00 8.38 1.26
N ILE A 129 -20.33 8.30 1.23
CA ILE A 129 -21.14 8.78 0.08
C ILE A 129 -21.01 10.29 -0.17
N THR A 130 -20.60 11.07 0.84
CA THR A 130 -20.33 12.50 0.72
C THR A 130 -18.88 12.78 0.39
N ASP A 131 -17.98 11.85 0.73
CA ASP A 131 -16.53 11.96 0.59
C ASP A 131 -15.96 10.88 -0.30
N THR A 132 -16.15 11.10 -1.60
CA THR A 132 -15.60 10.29 -2.68
C THR A 132 -14.68 11.10 -3.57
N TYR A 133 -13.68 10.42 -4.14
CA TYR A 133 -12.67 11.00 -5.01
C TYR A 133 -12.40 10.07 -6.19
N SER A 134 -12.23 10.63 -7.38
CA SER A 134 -11.56 9.95 -8.49
C SER A 134 -10.09 10.38 -8.48
N LEU A 135 -9.18 9.41 -8.40
CA LEU A 135 -7.75 9.64 -8.33
C LEU A 135 -7.13 9.44 -9.72
N GLU A 136 -6.40 10.43 -10.25
CA GLU A 136 -5.61 10.32 -11.47
C GLU A 136 -4.19 9.90 -11.12
N PHE A 137 -3.88 8.62 -11.32
CA PHE A 137 -2.52 8.11 -11.29
C PHE A 137 -1.88 8.33 -12.66
N GLY A 138 -0.74 9.01 -12.68
CA GLY A 138 0.11 9.14 -13.85
C GLY A 138 1.57 8.92 -13.49
N HIS A 139 2.48 9.18 -14.44
CA HIS A 139 3.92 9.00 -14.25
C HIS A 139 4.44 9.82 -13.05
N GLN A 140 4.69 9.12 -11.94
CA GLN A 140 5.20 9.63 -10.67
C GLN A 140 4.31 10.67 -9.96
N TYR A 141 2.99 10.64 -10.20
CA TYR A 141 2.07 11.52 -9.45
C TYR A 141 0.67 10.92 -9.25
N ILE A 142 -0.04 11.46 -8.25
CA ILE A 142 -1.49 11.32 -8.06
C ILE A 142 -2.13 12.72 -8.01
N ARG A 143 -3.25 12.90 -8.71
CA ARG A 143 -4.16 14.05 -8.55
C ARG A 143 -5.53 13.59 -8.10
N PHE A 144 -6.27 14.49 -7.48
CA PHE A 144 -7.54 14.17 -6.81
C PHE A 144 -8.67 14.97 -7.44
N PHE A 145 -9.79 14.32 -7.72
CA PHE A 145 -10.99 14.92 -8.28
C PHE A 145 -12.19 14.60 -7.40
N LYS A 146 -13.00 15.60 -7.09
CA LYS A 146 -14.17 15.51 -6.21
C LYS A 146 -15.17 16.60 -6.58
N ASP A 147 -16.46 16.37 -6.33
CA ASP A 147 -17.54 17.35 -6.54
C ASP A 147 -17.52 17.98 -7.94
N SER A 148 -17.29 17.15 -8.96
CA SER A 148 -17.19 17.56 -10.37
C SER A 148 -16.04 18.52 -10.70
N GLY A 149 -15.06 18.66 -9.79
CA GLY A 149 -13.89 19.51 -9.93
C GLY A 149 -12.58 18.82 -9.56
N ARG A 150 -11.49 19.58 -9.69
CA ARG A 150 -10.17 19.20 -9.17
C ARG A 150 -10.04 19.61 -7.72
N LEU A 151 -9.43 18.76 -6.92
CA LEU A 151 -8.89 19.19 -5.65
C LEU A 151 -7.70 20.09 -5.94
N VAL A 152 -7.80 21.35 -5.53
CA VAL A 152 -6.68 22.29 -5.56
C VAL A 152 -6.01 22.29 -4.20
N GLY A 153 -4.70 22.49 -4.19
CA GLY A 153 -3.93 22.58 -2.97
C GLY A 153 -4.50 23.70 -2.11
N ALA A 154 -4.85 23.36 -0.87
CA ALA A 154 -5.18 24.37 0.11
C ALA A 154 -3.92 25.20 0.39
N LEU A 155 -3.80 26.38 -0.22
CA LEU A 155 -3.22 27.51 0.50
C LEU A 155 -4.27 27.95 1.54
N LEU A 156 -4.54 27.10 2.53
CA LEU A 156 -5.23 27.51 3.76
C LEU A 156 -4.22 27.65 4.91
N ALA A 157 -3.11 26.89 4.88
CA ALA A 157 -2.11 26.93 5.95
C ALA A 157 -1.15 28.13 5.86
N ASP A 158 -1.04 28.78 4.70
CA ASP A 158 -0.08 29.88 4.44
C ASP A 158 -0.78 31.18 3.97
N THR A 159 -2.12 31.22 3.97
CA THR A 159 -2.87 32.42 3.61
C THR A 159 -3.13 33.23 4.86
N ASP A 160 -2.52 34.42 4.93
CA ASP A 160 -2.67 35.33 6.05
C ASP A 160 -4.16 35.56 6.39
N ALA A 161 -4.47 35.60 7.69
CA ALA A 161 -5.80 35.99 8.12
C ALA A 161 -6.08 37.43 7.66
N TRP A 162 -7.32 37.72 7.26
CA TRP A 162 -7.75 39.08 6.94
C TRP A 162 -7.42 40.05 8.08
N ALA A 163 -6.80 41.18 7.74
CA ALA A 163 -6.39 42.20 8.68
C ALA A 163 -6.89 43.59 8.24
N ASP A 164 -7.31 44.40 9.22
CA ASP A 164 -7.74 45.77 8.99
C ASP A 164 -6.55 46.73 8.85
N ALA A 165 -6.78 47.92 8.27
CA ALA A 165 -5.76 48.94 8.04
C ALA A 165 -4.48 48.45 7.31
N THR A 166 -4.58 47.35 6.56
CA THR A 166 -3.46 46.65 5.94
C THR A 166 -3.44 46.94 4.43
N PRO A 167 -2.29 47.35 3.86
CA PRO A 167 -2.16 47.55 2.43
C PRO A 167 -2.07 46.20 1.70
N TYR A 168 -2.95 46.00 0.74
CA TYR A 168 -3.00 44.83 -0.13
C TYR A 168 -2.73 45.23 -1.58
N ILE A 169 -1.86 44.49 -2.25
CA ILE A 169 -1.58 44.62 -3.69
C ILE A 169 -2.40 43.61 -4.48
N ASN A 170 -2.50 43.82 -5.80
CA ASN A 170 -3.21 42.89 -6.68
C ASN A 170 -2.52 41.51 -6.64
N GLY A 171 -3.28 40.47 -6.31
CA GLY A 171 -2.81 39.10 -6.15
C GLY A 171 -2.71 38.63 -4.69
N ASP A 172 -2.69 39.54 -3.72
CA ASP A 172 -2.65 39.17 -2.29
C ASP A 172 -3.88 38.34 -1.90
N GLN A 173 -3.68 37.39 -1.00
CA GLN A 173 -4.70 36.46 -0.55
C GLN A 173 -4.88 36.55 0.96
N VAL A 174 -6.14 36.49 1.39
CA VAL A 174 -6.52 36.53 2.80
C VAL A 174 -7.60 35.50 3.09
N SER A 175 -7.57 34.92 4.29
CA SER A 175 -8.62 34.03 4.78
C SER A 175 -9.57 34.78 5.74
N TYR A 176 -10.87 34.60 5.55
CA TYR A 176 -11.91 35.12 6.45
C TYR A 176 -13.10 34.14 6.47
N ASP A 177 -13.51 33.72 7.67
CA ASP A 177 -14.63 32.77 7.89
C ASP A 177 -14.58 31.50 7.01
N SER A 178 -13.39 30.90 6.90
CA SER A 178 -13.12 29.71 6.07
C SER A 178 -13.26 29.90 4.55
N VAL A 179 -13.37 31.14 4.08
CA VAL A 179 -13.35 31.53 2.66
C VAL A 179 -12.05 32.26 2.34
N ILE A 180 -11.46 31.97 1.18
CA ILE A 180 -10.27 32.69 0.68
C ILE A 180 -10.72 33.79 -0.28
N TYR A 181 -10.18 34.98 -0.10
CA TYR A 181 -10.39 36.14 -0.97
C TYR A 181 -9.08 36.56 -1.62
N ARG A 182 -9.15 37.02 -2.87
CA ARG A 182 -8.00 37.60 -3.61
C ARG A 182 -8.24 39.09 -3.87
N CYS A 183 -7.22 39.91 -3.61
CA CYS A 183 -7.20 41.31 -3.96
C CYS A 183 -7.05 41.44 -5.48
N ILE A 184 -8.01 42.05 -6.16
CA ILE A 184 -8.01 42.24 -7.63
C ILE A 184 -7.67 43.68 -8.02
N TYR A 185 -7.68 44.61 -7.05
CA TYR A 185 -7.25 45.99 -7.25
C TYR A 185 -6.50 46.48 -5.99
N PRO A 186 -5.27 47.02 -6.12
CA PRO A 186 -4.49 47.43 -4.96
C PRO A 186 -5.21 48.49 -4.12
N HIS A 187 -5.31 48.27 -2.81
CA HIS A 187 -5.95 49.20 -1.88
C HIS A 187 -5.45 48.93 -0.44
N THR A 188 -5.85 49.79 0.50
CA THR A 188 -5.62 49.55 1.93
C THR A 188 -6.97 49.24 2.58
N SER A 189 -7.07 48.15 3.33
CA SER A 189 -8.31 47.80 4.03
C SER A 189 -8.70 48.88 5.03
N ALA A 190 -10.00 49.17 5.14
CA ALA A 190 -10.47 50.23 6.05
C ALA A 190 -10.22 49.87 7.52
N THR A 191 -9.94 50.88 8.36
CA THR A 191 -9.76 50.69 9.81
C THR A 191 -11.12 50.43 10.46
N GLY A 192 -11.28 49.29 11.16
CA GLY A 192 -12.55 48.92 11.80
C GLY A 192 -13.47 48.02 10.98
N GLY A 193 -12.94 47.32 9.97
CA GLY A 193 -13.70 46.45 9.08
C GLY A 193 -13.87 47.09 7.70
N GLY A 194 -13.55 46.32 6.66
CA GLY A 194 -13.56 46.72 5.26
C GLY A 194 -14.90 47.17 4.69
N ASP A 195 -14.78 47.62 3.45
CA ASP A 195 -15.70 48.08 2.41
C ASP A 195 -17.03 47.31 2.19
N GLY A 196 -17.27 46.22 2.91
CA GLY A 196 -18.55 45.50 3.01
C GLY A 196 -19.43 45.95 4.19
N ALA A 197 -20.61 45.34 4.33
CA ALA A 197 -21.58 45.73 5.36
C ALA A 197 -21.23 45.23 6.78
N GLY A 198 -20.21 44.38 6.96
CA GLY A 198 -19.81 43.82 8.25
C GLY A 198 -18.31 43.81 8.55
N GLY A 199 -17.47 44.35 7.66
CA GLY A 199 -16.02 44.44 7.85
C GLY A 199 -15.17 43.33 7.18
N GLU A 200 -15.83 42.41 6.48
CA GLU A 200 -15.27 41.39 5.59
C GLU A 200 -14.75 41.94 4.25
N PRO A 201 -13.91 41.18 3.51
CA PRO A 201 -13.65 41.44 2.09
C PRO A 201 -14.94 41.35 1.26
N ASP A 202 -15.35 42.44 0.60
CA ASP A 202 -16.61 42.50 -0.18
C ASP A 202 -16.42 42.20 -1.67
N THR A 203 -17.02 41.12 -2.16
CA THR A 203 -17.01 40.71 -3.57
C THR A 203 -17.96 41.50 -4.47
N ASN A 204 -18.81 42.36 -3.91
CA ASN A 204 -19.64 43.30 -4.69
C ASN A 204 -18.89 44.57 -5.07
N THR A 205 -17.67 44.74 -4.58
CA THR A 205 -16.76 45.83 -4.95
C THR A 205 -15.76 45.36 -6.01
N THR A 206 -15.09 46.30 -6.70
CA THR A 206 -14.04 45.98 -7.67
C THR A 206 -12.69 45.63 -7.03
N GLN A 207 -12.63 45.41 -5.71
CA GLN A 207 -11.39 45.30 -4.94
C GLN A 207 -11.08 43.85 -4.53
N TRP A 208 -12.10 43.02 -4.31
CA TRP A 208 -11.96 41.62 -3.90
C TRP A 208 -12.77 40.68 -4.77
N ALA A 209 -12.25 39.48 -4.98
CA ALA A 209 -12.97 38.35 -5.55
C ALA A 209 -12.83 37.14 -4.62
N THR A 210 -13.89 36.33 -4.49
CA THR A 210 -13.77 34.99 -3.90
C THR A 210 -12.81 34.18 -4.75
N ALA A 211 -11.86 33.52 -4.09
CA ALA A 211 -10.97 32.57 -4.72
C ALA A 211 -11.80 31.44 -5.36
N ASP A 212 -11.87 31.41 -6.69
CA ASP A 212 -12.44 30.29 -7.41
C ASP A 212 -11.46 29.11 -7.36
N LEU A 213 -11.64 28.26 -6.34
CA LEU A 213 -10.90 27.00 -6.13
C LEU A 213 -11.12 25.97 -7.25
N THR A 214 -11.94 26.28 -8.26
CA THR A 214 -12.23 25.38 -9.39
C THR A 214 -11.59 25.84 -10.69
N SER A 215 -10.95 27.02 -10.72
CA SER A 215 -10.20 27.49 -11.89
C SER A 215 -8.75 26.98 -11.88
N ASP A 216 -8.16 26.73 -13.05
CA ASP A 216 -6.72 26.38 -13.24
C ASP A 216 -5.72 27.47 -12.71
N SER A 217 -6.21 28.43 -11.92
CA SER A 217 -5.47 29.54 -11.31
C SER A 217 -4.82 29.20 -9.95
N TYR A 218 -5.07 28.01 -9.40
CA TYR A 218 -4.52 27.49 -8.15
C TYR A 218 -3.64 26.26 -8.41
N PRO A 219 -2.60 26.00 -7.59
CA PRO A 219 -1.82 24.79 -7.74
C PRO A 219 -2.73 23.58 -7.50
N ILE A 220 -2.79 22.67 -8.47
CA ILE A 220 -3.53 21.41 -8.36
C ILE A 220 -2.94 20.63 -7.18
N TYR A 221 -3.79 20.07 -6.31
CA TYR A 221 -3.33 19.22 -5.23
C TYR A 221 -2.78 17.92 -5.84
N GLU A 222 -1.48 17.71 -5.65
CA GLU A 222 -0.73 16.62 -6.28
C GLU A 222 0.21 15.99 -5.26
N ILE A 223 0.28 14.67 -5.27
CA ILE A 223 1.23 13.89 -4.46
C ILE A 223 2.20 13.20 -5.41
N VAL A 224 3.50 13.24 -5.07
CA VAL A 224 4.55 12.53 -5.81
C VAL A 224 4.45 11.03 -5.51
N THR A 225 4.62 10.20 -6.54
CA THR A 225 4.64 8.74 -6.40
C THR A 225 5.89 8.14 -7.04
N PRO A 226 6.29 6.92 -6.68
CA PRO A 226 7.37 6.23 -7.37
C PRO A 226 6.94 5.58 -8.69
N TYR A 227 5.63 5.54 -9.00
CA TYR A 227 5.10 4.70 -10.06
C TYR A 227 5.38 5.26 -11.45
N GLU A 228 6.10 4.48 -12.25
CA GLU A 228 6.31 4.76 -13.66
C GLU A 228 5.04 4.57 -14.48
N ILE A 229 4.97 5.24 -15.63
CA ILE A 229 3.78 5.15 -16.48
C ILE A 229 3.43 3.71 -16.86
N THR A 230 4.45 2.89 -17.14
CA THR A 230 4.28 1.52 -17.58
C THR A 230 3.56 0.67 -16.55
N ASP A 231 3.55 1.10 -15.30
CA ASP A 231 3.17 0.29 -14.15
C ASP A 231 1.87 0.80 -13.51
N VAL A 232 1.46 2.03 -13.84
CA VAL A 232 0.28 2.71 -13.30
C VAL A 232 -1.03 1.92 -13.53
N PHE A 233 -1.14 1.15 -14.63
CA PHE A 233 -2.31 0.32 -14.92
C PHE A 233 -2.26 -1.07 -14.26
N ASP A 234 -1.09 -1.48 -13.76
CA ASP A 234 -0.88 -2.76 -13.08
C ASP A 234 -1.00 -2.64 -11.55
N LEU A 235 -1.13 -1.41 -11.03
CA LEU A 235 -1.37 -1.15 -9.61
C LEU A 235 -2.66 -1.83 -9.13
N LYS A 236 -2.60 -2.48 -7.96
CA LYS A 236 -3.77 -3.00 -7.25
C LYS A 236 -4.02 -2.21 -5.98
N PHE A 237 -5.28 -2.13 -5.61
CA PHE A 237 -5.77 -1.28 -4.53
C PHE A 237 -6.67 -2.09 -3.61
N GLU A 238 -6.50 -1.90 -2.31
CA GLU A 238 -7.50 -2.29 -1.32
C GLU A 238 -7.78 -1.09 -0.43
N HIS A 239 -9.06 -0.79 -0.25
CA HIS A 239 -9.51 0.39 0.47
C HIS A 239 -10.17 0.01 1.80
N SER A 240 -9.82 0.73 2.85
CA SER A 240 -10.42 0.62 4.18
C SER A 240 -10.54 2.01 4.81
N ALA A 241 -11.76 2.53 4.84
CA ALA A 241 -12.11 3.83 5.42
C ALA A 241 -11.23 4.99 4.92
N ASP A 242 -10.30 5.50 5.72
CA ASP A 242 -9.42 6.61 5.35
C ASP A 242 -8.12 6.15 4.66
N VAL A 243 -7.93 4.85 4.44
CA VAL A 243 -6.67 4.28 3.95
C VAL A 243 -6.90 3.48 2.67
N SER A 244 -5.97 3.61 1.71
CA SER A 244 -5.85 2.68 0.59
C SER A 244 -4.44 2.11 0.53
N TYR A 245 -4.33 0.78 0.50
CA TYR A 245 -3.09 0.06 0.24
C TYR A 245 -2.91 -0.11 -1.25
N ILE A 246 -1.69 0.15 -1.73
CA ILE A 246 -1.32 0.11 -3.15
C ILE A 246 -0.17 -0.89 -3.32
N THR A 247 -0.34 -1.86 -4.21
CA THR A 247 0.64 -2.91 -4.48
C THR A 247 1.01 -3.00 -5.95
N HIS A 248 2.28 -3.34 -6.21
CA HIS A 248 2.82 -3.67 -7.52
C HIS A 248 4.04 -4.59 -7.34
N PRO A 249 4.30 -5.57 -8.21
CA PRO A 249 5.43 -6.50 -8.05
C PRO A 249 6.81 -5.84 -7.95
N ASP A 250 6.98 -4.68 -8.57
CA ASP A 250 8.26 -3.96 -8.66
C ASP A 250 8.41 -2.80 -7.66
N TYR A 251 7.36 -2.46 -6.90
CA TYR A 251 7.39 -1.35 -5.93
C TYR A 251 6.96 -1.82 -4.55
N GLU A 252 7.62 -1.28 -3.53
CA GLU A 252 7.18 -1.36 -2.14
C GLU A 252 5.71 -1.02 -1.98
N THR A 253 5.04 -1.74 -1.07
CA THR A 253 3.63 -1.47 -0.75
C THR A 253 3.52 -0.07 -0.16
N ARG A 254 2.69 0.77 -0.79
CA ARG A 254 2.42 2.13 -0.31
C ARG A 254 1.05 2.19 0.35
N LYS A 255 0.92 3.12 1.28
CA LYS A 255 -0.31 3.42 2.00
C LYS A 255 -0.69 4.88 1.73
N LEU A 256 -1.80 5.07 1.03
CA LEU A 256 -2.43 6.37 0.80
C LEU A 256 -3.43 6.63 1.93
N SER A 257 -3.13 7.58 2.82
CA SER A 257 -3.97 7.93 3.96
C SER A 257 -4.63 9.29 3.74
N ARG A 258 -5.95 9.37 3.95
CA ARG A 258 -6.70 10.62 3.99
C ARG A 258 -6.58 11.24 5.38
N ILE A 259 -5.91 12.37 5.49
CA ILE A 259 -5.75 13.12 6.76
C ILE A 259 -6.93 14.08 6.97
N SER A 260 -7.48 14.62 5.88
CA SER A 260 -8.65 15.49 5.88
C SER A 260 -9.40 15.36 4.55
N ALA A 261 -10.54 16.05 4.39
CA ALA A 261 -11.25 16.11 3.10
C ALA A 261 -10.44 16.72 1.94
N THR A 262 -9.29 17.34 2.23
CA THR A 262 -8.47 18.03 1.23
C THR A 262 -6.98 17.66 1.33
N THR A 263 -6.63 16.68 2.18
CA THR A 263 -5.23 16.35 2.45
C THR A 263 -5.07 14.85 2.57
N PHE A 264 -4.10 14.34 1.82
CA PHE A 264 -3.69 12.95 1.78
C PHE A 264 -2.18 12.85 2.01
N THR A 265 -1.72 11.69 2.45
CA THR A 265 -0.31 11.34 2.55
C THR A 265 -0.09 9.99 1.88
N LEU A 266 1.03 9.85 1.16
CA LEU A 266 1.48 8.58 0.61
C LEU A 266 2.76 8.18 1.34
N GLU A 267 2.73 7.07 2.05
CA GLU A 267 3.85 6.55 2.83
C GLU A 267 4.17 5.11 2.46
N GLU A 268 5.38 4.64 2.72
CA GLU A 268 5.67 3.19 2.73
C GLU A 268 4.85 2.52 3.83
N THR A 269 4.38 1.30 3.55
CA THR A 269 3.70 0.50 4.56
C THR A 269 4.74 -0.06 5.50
N ALA A 270 4.81 0.51 6.71
CA ALA A 270 5.70 0.02 7.75
C ALA A 270 5.17 -1.28 8.36
N TYR A 271 6.00 -2.31 8.37
CA TYR A 271 5.71 -3.58 9.04
C TYR A 271 6.52 -3.66 10.33
N SER A 272 5.86 -4.02 11.43
CA SER A 272 6.52 -4.19 12.73
C SER A 272 7.37 -5.47 12.77
N ASP A 273 7.01 -6.46 11.94
CA ASP A 273 7.66 -7.77 11.87
C ASP A 273 7.24 -8.54 10.62
N GLY A 274 8.16 -9.30 10.01
CA GLY A 274 7.89 -10.18 8.85
C GLY A 274 7.29 -9.49 7.61
N PRO A 275 6.81 -10.28 6.62
CA PRO A 275 6.88 -11.74 6.57
C PRO A 275 8.29 -12.24 6.22
N PHE A 276 8.67 -13.38 6.76
CA PHE A 276 9.97 -14.02 6.50
C PHE A 276 9.84 -15.24 5.60
N ARG A 277 10.92 -15.54 4.88
CA ARG A 277 11.13 -16.83 4.22
C ARG A 277 11.46 -17.90 5.26
N GLU A 278 11.64 -19.13 4.79
CA GLU A 278 12.13 -20.21 5.64
C GLU A 278 13.47 -19.84 6.29
N ARG A 279 13.59 -20.13 7.59
CA ARG A 279 14.81 -19.91 8.37
C ARG A 279 15.96 -20.72 7.78
N ASN A 280 17.13 -20.10 7.72
CA ASN A 280 18.37 -20.78 7.37
C ASN A 280 18.66 -21.95 8.32
N THR A 281 18.97 -23.11 7.75
CA THR A 281 19.35 -24.33 8.49
C THR A 281 20.82 -24.68 8.30
N ASP A 282 21.54 -23.99 7.42
CA ASP A 282 22.96 -24.23 7.18
C ASP A 282 23.79 -23.57 8.29
N VAL A 283 24.42 -24.38 9.13
CA VAL A 283 25.20 -23.95 10.29
C VAL A 283 26.48 -23.20 9.91
N ASP A 284 26.96 -23.35 8.68
CA ASP A 284 28.17 -22.68 8.18
C ASP A 284 27.88 -21.29 7.59
N VAL A 285 26.60 -20.97 7.36
CA VAL A 285 26.15 -19.66 6.87
C VAL A 285 25.61 -18.84 8.03
N THR A 286 26.48 -18.00 8.61
CA THR A 286 26.16 -17.18 9.78
C THR A 286 26.13 -15.70 9.46
N ILE A 287 25.41 -14.93 10.27
CA ILE A 287 25.39 -13.47 10.26
C ILE A 287 25.70 -12.97 11.67
N SER A 288 26.63 -12.05 11.79
CA SER A 288 26.93 -11.28 13.01
C SER A 288 26.51 -9.82 12.82
N ALA A 289 26.31 -9.10 13.92
CA ALA A 289 25.95 -7.69 13.90
C ALA A 289 26.93 -6.90 14.77
N ALA A 290 27.24 -5.68 14.37
CA ALA A 290 28.00 -4.73 15.18
C ALA A 290 27.34 -3.36 15.10
N ALA A 291 27.30 -2.61 16.21
CA ALA A 291 26.82 -1.24 16.18
C ALA A 291 27.77 -0.35 15.35
N ALA A 292 27.31 0.85 14.96
CA ALA A 292 28.17 1.82 14.29
C ALA A 292 29.40 2.18 15.14
N ASP A 293 30.53 2.48 14.51
CA ASP A 293 31.73 2.89 15.23
C ASP A 293 31.49 4.16 16.06
N TRP A 294 32.10 4.23 17.26
CA TRP A 294 32.03 5.43 18.09
C TRP A 294 32.73 6.62 17.41
N VAL A 295 32.10 7.80 17.48
CA VAL A 295 32.60 9.03 16.85
C VAL A 295 32.68 10.17 17.86
N THR A 296 33.86 10.76 17.97
CA THR A 296 34.10 11.95 18.81
C THR A 296 33.30 13.17 18.33
N GLY A 297 32.71 13.92 19.26
CA GLY A 297 31.96 15.15 18.99
C GLY A 297 30.50 14.92 18.59
N THR A 298 30.06 13.67 18.47
CA THR A 298 28.66 13.31 18.23
C THR A 298 27.83 13.43 19.51
N ASP A 299 26.62 13.96 19.41
CA ASP A 299 25.66 13.91 20.51
C ASP A 299 25.01 12.52 20.53
N TYR A 300 25.20 11.79 21.63
CA TYR A 300 24.57 10.50 21.87
C TYR A 300 23.48 10.65 22.92
N VAL A 301 22.35 9.98 22.70
CA VAL A 301 21.23 9.92 23.63
C VAL A 301 21.15 8.55 24.30
N VAL A 302 20.45 8.46 25.44
CA VAL A 302 20.27 7.19 26.16
C VAL A 302 19.70 6.11 25.23
N GLY A 303 20.38 4.96 25.17
CA GLY A 303 19.98 3.82 24.34
C GLY A 303 20.72 3.71 22.99
N ASP A 304 21.47 4.74 22.59
CA ASP A 304 22.35 4.66 21.43
C ASP A 304 23.43 3.58 21.63
N ALA A 305 23.71 2.82 20.59
CA ALA A 305 24.70 1.76 20.59
C ALA A 305 25.88 2.12 19.69
N VAL A 306 27.09 1.86 20.17
CA VAL A 306 28.34 2.10 19.44
C VAL A 306 29.31 0.94 19.59
N THR A 307 30.18 0.75 18.61
CA THR A 307 31.32 -0.16 18.70
C THR A 307 32.61 0.62 18.93
N GLU A 308 33.41 0.19 19.91
CA GLU A 308 34.78 0.69 20.13
C GLU A 308 35.69 -0.50 20.45
N SER A 309 36.78 -0.65 19.69
CA SER A 309 37.73 -1.76 19.84
C SER A 309 37.06 -3.15 19.88
N ASP A 310 36.18 -3.43 18.90
CA ASP A 310 35.39 -4.67 18.74
C ASP A 310 34.41 -4.98 19.90
N THR A 311 34.15 -4.02 20.79
CA THR A 311 33.19 -4.17 21.88
C THR A 311 32.02 -3.22 21.67
N ASN A 312 30.79 -3.74 21.79
CA ASN A 312 29.59 -2.92 21.72
C ASN A 312 29.31 -2.27 23.08
N TYR A 313 28.93 -1.01 23.06
CA TYR A 313 28.53 -0.22 24.22
C TYR A 313 27.18 0.44 24.00
N LYS A 314 26.45 0.65 25.09
CA LYS A 314 25.18 1.38 25.13
C LYS A 314 25.36 2.68 25.92
N CYS A 315 24.81 3.76 25.39
CA CYS A 315 24.80 5.07 26.04
C CYS A 315 23.79 5.08 27.20
N LEU A 316 24.24 5.55 28.37
CA LEU A 316 23.44 5.63 29.61
C LEU A 316 22.99 7.05 29.96
N GLU A 317 23.62 8.07 29.39
CA GLU A 317 23.33 9.47 29.67
C GLU A 317 23.52 10.30 28.39
N ASP A 318 22.58 11.20 28.11
CA ASP A 318 22.70 12.14 26.99
C ASP A 318 23.97 12.99 27.12
N HIS A 319 24.88 12.91 26.14
CA HIS A 319 26.12 13.69 26.14
C HIS A 319 26.70 13.88 24.75
N THR A 320 27.45 14.98 24.59
CA THR A 320 28.36 15.14 23.45
C THR A 320 29.65 14.35 23.71
N ALA A 321 30.00 13.45 22.80
CA ALA A 321 31.14 12.56 22.89
C ALA A 321 32.48 13.32 22.97
N GLY A 322 33.26 13.07 24.03
CA GLY A 322 34.57 13.66 24.24
C GLY A 322 35.68 12.68 23.88
N THR A 323 36.23 12.00 24.88
CA THR A 323 37.19 10.91 24.67
C THR A 323 36.57 9.65 25.27
N PHE A 324 36.44 8.59 24.47
CA PHE A 324 35.72 7.38 24.87
C PHE A 324 36.14 6.86 26.25
N ALA A 325 37.44 6.75 26.52
CA ALA A 325 37.95 6.29 27.83
C ALA A 325 37.54 7.19 29.01
N THR A 326 37.40 8.51 28.77
CA THR A 326 36.94 9.45 29.79
C THR A 326 35.44 9.33 30.02
N ASP A 327 34.66 9.24 28.94
CA ASP A 327 33.21 9.05 29.01
C ASP A 327 32.84 7.70 29.64
N LEU A 328 33.58 6.63 29.31
CA LEU A 328 33.44 5.32 29.94
C LEU A 328 33.78 5.35 31.43
N SER A 329 34.85 6.06 31.83
CA SER A 329 35.20 6.23 33.25
C SER A 329 34.22 7.09 34.04
N ALA A 330 33.36 7.83 33.34
CA ALA A 330 32.30 8.65 33.91
C ALA A 330 30.93 7.93 33.89
N ASP A 331 30.91 6.61 33.68
CA ASP A 331 29.72 5.75 33.66
C ASP A 331 28.67 6.15 32.59
N LYS A 332 29.09 6.84 31.52
CA LYS A 332 28.20 7.21 30.41
C LYS A 332 27.94 6.08 29.41
N TRP A 333 28.77 5.04 29.45
CA TRP A 333 28.73 3.90 28.54
C TRP A 333 28.79 2.60 29.34
N GLU A 334 27.99 1.62 28.96
CA GLU A 334 28.09 0.24 29.47
C GLU A 334 28.34 -0.74 28.34
N VAL A 335 29.07 -1.83 28.60
CA VAL A 335 29.21 -2.92 27.63
C VAL A 335 27.85 -3.55 27.40
N SER A 336 27.45 -3.68 26.13
CA SER A 336 26.16 -4.25 25.76
C SER A 336 26.33 -5.49 24.89
N THR A 337 25.63 -6.56 25.24
CA THR A 337 25.54 -7.79 24.45
C THR A 337 24.36 -7.78 23.47
N SER A 338 23.50 -6.77 23.54
CA SER A 338 22.36 -6.56 22.65
C SER A 338 22.39 -5.18 22.02
N ILE A 339 21.63 -5.00 20.95
CA ILE A 339 21.47 -3.70 20.28
C ILE A 339 19.98 -3.37 20.22
N GLY A 340 19.62 -2.21 20.77
CA GLY A 340 18.21 -1.78 20.86
C GLY A 340 17.64 -1.32 19.52
N LYS A 341 16.32 -1.32 19.41
CA LYS A 341 15.58 -0.73 18.27
C LYS A 341 16.03 0.71 17.97
N GLY A 342 16.08 1.07 16.69
CA GLY A 342 16.45 2.39 16.19
C GLY A 342 17.94 2.56 15.89
N ASN A 343 18.78 1.69 16.44
CA ASN A 343 20.23 1.73 16.19
C ASN A 343 20.58 1.24 14.79
N ILE A 344 21.69 1.77 14.25
CA ILE A 344 22.28 1.33 12.99
C ILE A 344 23.33 0.26 13.28
N VAL A 345 23.29 -0.82 12.51
CA VAL A 345 24.23 -1.94 12.62
C VAL A 345 24.87 -2.27 11.28
N THR A 346 26.10 -2.75 11.34
CA THR A 346 26.75 -3.45 10.22
C THR A 346 26.56 -4.94 10.41
N LEU A 347 25.93 -5.59 9.43
CA LEU A 347 25.80 -7.03 9.37
C LEU A 347 26.98 -7.61 8.59
N THR A 348 27.59 -8.66 9.12
CA THR A 348 28.67 -9.40 8.46
C THR A 348 28.30 -10.86 8.35
N ALA A 349 28.14 -11.34 7.12
CA ALA A 349 27.89 -12.75 6.82
C ALA A 349 29.21 -13.53 6.68
N SER A 350 29.16 -14.86 6.85
CA SER A 350 30.35 -15.71 6.74
C SER A 350 31.03 -15.57 5.37
N ALA A 351 32.38 -15.63 5.34
CA ALA A 351 33.20 -15.17 4.22
C ALA A 351 32.96 -15.87 2.86
N THR A 352 32.36 -17.06 2.85
CA THR A 352 32.04 -17.82 1.63
C THR A 352 30.56 -17.73 1.24
N SER A 353 29.77 -16.96 1.97
CA SER A 353 28.34 -16.82 1.75
C SER A 353 28.01 -15.74 0.72
N THR A 354 26.83 -15.85 0.11
CA THR A 354 26.26 -14.84 -0.79
C THR A 354 24.91 -14.38 -0.28
N VAL A 355 24.86 -14.03 1.02
CA VAL A 355 23.60 -13.68 1.72
C VAL A 355 23.07 -12.34 1.19
N PHE A 356 23.94 -11.34 1.07
CA PHE A 356 23.54 -9.98 0.72
C PHE A 356 23.67 -9.72 -0.78
N ASN A 357 22.72 -10.25 -1.56
CA ASN A 357 22.77 -10.12 -3.02
C ASN A 357 22.74 -8.64 -3.47
N VAL A 358 23.63 -8.31 -4.40
CA VAL A 358 23.85 -6.96 -4.92
C VAL A 358 23.18 -6.69 -6.28
N ALA A 359 22.55 -7.69 -6.90
CA ALA A 359 21.94 -7.56 -8.23
C ALA A 359 20.53 -8.14 -8.31
N GLY A 360 19.54 -7.35 -8.73
CA GLY A 360 18.12 -7.73 -8.83
C GLY A 360 17.42 -7.38 -10.14
N HIS A 361 16.08 -7.39 -10.11
CA HIS A 361 15.17 -7.32 -11.26
C HIS A 361 15.02 -5.88 -11.81
N PRO A 362 15.05 -5.65 -13.14
CA PRO A 362 14.64 -4.37 -13.74
C PRO A 362 13.10 -4.25 -13.83
N PRO A 363 12.49 -3.05 -13.88
CA PRO A 363 13.07 -1.70 -13.75
C PRO A 363 12.45 -0.89 -12.58
N ASP A 364 13.24 0.00 -11.96
CA ASP A 364 12.67 1.28 -11.51
C ASP A 364 13.41 2.41 -12.24
N GLY A 365 12.72 3.52 -12.42
CA GLY A 365 13.18 4.71 -13.14
C GLY A 365 14.21 5.55 -12.39
N SER A 366 15.06 5.00 -11.50
CA SER A 366 16.11 5.75 -10.83
C SER A 366 17.49 5.07 -10.88
N ALA A 367 18.29 5.47 -11.88
CA ALA A 367 19.75 5.22 -11.99
C ALA A 367 20.21 3.74 -12.06
N PRO A 368 21.40 3.45 -12.62
CA PRO A 368 21.86 2.08 -12.86
C PRO A 368 22.46 1.49 -11.58
N THR A 369 21.64 1.21 -10.59
CA THR A 369 21.98 0.29 -9.50
C THR A 369 21.00 -0.85 -9.56
N SER A 370 21.47 -2.03 -9.92
CA SER A 370 20.68 -3.24 -9.81
C SER A 370 20.09 -3.34 -8.41
N LYS A 371 18.75 -3.39 -8.31
CA LYS A 371 17.97 -3.56 -7.08
C LYS A 371 18.61 -4.62 -6.17
N SER A 372 19.34 -4.19 -5.14
CA SER A 372 19.96 -5.09 -4.17
C SER A 372 18.90 -5.55 -3.16
N ILE A 373 19.28 -6.33 -2.15
CA ILE A 373 18.36 -6.65 -1.04
C ILE A 373 18.08 -5.45 -0.10
N THR A 374 18.26 -4.21 -0.55
CA THR A 374 17.87 -3.02 0.23
C THR A 374 16.36 -3.04 0.46
N GLY A 375 15.91 -2.56 1.62
CA GLY A 375 14.53 -2.68 2.10
C GLY A 375 14.15 -4.09 2.60
N ALA A 376 15.02 -5.09 2.46
CA ALA A 376 14.75 -6.43 2.98
C ALA A 376 14.81 -6.45 4.50
N LEU A 377 13.84 -7.10 5.14
CA LEU A 377 13.91 -7.47 6.55
C LEU A 377 14.81 -8.70 6.73
N PHE A 378 15.51 -8.78 7.86
CA PHE A 378 16.23 -9.97 8.30
C PHE A 378 15.88 -10.26 9.76
N GLU A 379 15.36 -11.46 10.02
CA GLU A 379 15.26 -11.97 11.39
C GLU A 379 16.59 -12.59 11.78
N LEU A 380 17.19 -12.16 12.89
CA LEU A 380 18.39 -12.76 13.48
C LEU A 380 18.02 -13.33 14.84
N THR A 381 18.05 -14.65 14.98
CA THR A 381 17.70 -15.32 16.24
C THR A 381 18.95 -15.69 17.01
N HIS A 382 19.06 -15.20 18.24
CA HIS A 382 20.09 -15.58 19.19
C HIS A 382 19.50 -16.45 20.29
N ILE A 383 20.31 -17.35 20.85
CA ILE A 383 19.97 -18.03 22.10
C ILE A 383 20.48 -17.16 23.22
N ARG A 384 19.59 -16.76 24.13
CA ARG A 384 20.04 -16.33 25.46
C ARG A 384 20.13 -17.56 26.34
N GLU A 385 21.34 -17.80 26.86
CA GLU A 385 21.59 -18.92 27.75
C GLU A 385 20.82 -18.75 29.08
N GLU A 386 20.72 -19.83 29.84
CA GLU A 386 20.06 -19.80 31.15
C GLU A 386 20.79 -18.82 32.08
N GLU A 387 20.10 -17.76 32.51
CA GLU A 387 20.60 -16.78 33.48
C GLU A 387 19.81 -16.87 34.77
N GLY A 388 20.39 -16.44 35.89
CA GLY A 388 19.68 -16.53 37.16
C GLY A 388 20.48 -16.06 38.35
N VAL A 389 19.78 -15.92 39.46
CA VAL A 389 20.35 -15.52 40.74
C VAL A 389 20.18 -16.67 41.72
N SER A 390 21.29 -17.11 42.31
CA SER A 390 21.27 -18.03 43.45
C SER A 390 21.86 -17.31 44.65
N HIS A 391 21.14 -17.29 45.76
CA HIS A 391 21.58 -16.62 46.98
C HIS A 391 21.16 -17.40 48.22
N THR A 392 22.01 -17.40 49.24
CA THR A 392 21.71 -17.99 50.55
C THR A 392 21.53 -16.88 51.56
N PHE A 393 20.28 -16.64 51.96
CA PHE A 393 19.95 -15.65 52.97
C PHE A 393 20.21 -16.21 54.36
N THR A 394 20.94 -15.45 55.17
CA THR A 394 21.12 -15.70 56.62
C THR A 394 20.63 -14.53 57.49
N GLU A 395 20.29 -13.41 56.86
CA GLU A 395 19.68 -12.23 57.46
C GLU A 395 18.78 -11.52 56.44
N ALA A 396 18.20 -10.37 56.80
CA ALA A 396 17.37 -9.58 55.90
C ALA A 396 18.24 -8.76 54.94
N GLU A 397 18.17 -9.07 53.65
CA GLU A 397 18.93 -8.46 52.57
C GLU A 397 18.25 -8.74 51.21
N SER A 398 18.78 -8.15 50.14
CA SER A 398 18.39 -8.46 48.76
C SER A 398 19.54 -9.14 48.02
N SER A 399 19.22 -10.05 47.12
CA SER A 399 20.20 -10.66 46.22
C SER A 399 20.69 -9.65 45.17
N ALA A 400 21.68 -10.07 44.37
CA ALA A 400 21.95 -9.45 43.08
C ALA A 400 20.69 -9.48 42.18
N THR A 401 20.69 -8.64 41.15
CA THR A 401 19.63 -8.54 40.17
C THR A 401 19.97 -9.31 38.88
N THR A 402 18.94 -9.68 38.11
CA THR A 402 19.09 -10.24 36.77
C THR A 402 18.00 -9.69 35.87
N THR A 403 18.32 -9.41 34.61
CA THR A 403 17.33 -8.95 33.62
C THR A 403 16.59 -10.16 33.05
N VAL A 404 15.28 -10.05 32.94
CA VAL A 404 14.37 -11.03 32.35
C VAL A 404 13.70 -10.33 31.18
N PHE A 405 13.93 -10.87 29.98
CA PHE A 405 13.36 -10.31 28.76
C PHE A 405 11.90 -10.72 28.61
N LYS A 406 11.14 -9.89 27.91
CA LYS A 406 9.78 -10.24 27.51
C LYS A 406 9.76 -11.58 26.75
N GLY A 407 8.83 -12.46 27.13
CA GLY A 407 8.64 -13.80 26.63
C GLY A 407 9.46 -14.88 27.35
N SER A 408 10.38 -14.52 28.24
CA SER A 408 11.20 -15.50 28.96
C SER A 408 10.40 -16.24 30.02
N LEU A 409 10.55 -17.57 30.06
CA LEU A 409 10.06 -18.41 31.15
C LEU A 409 11.06 -18.40 32.30
N TRP A 410 10.57 -18.35 33.53
CA TRP A 410 11.41 -18.38 34.72
C TRP A 410 10.85 -19.35 35.78
N ASP A 411 11.73 -19.81 36.66
CA ASP A 411 11.36 -20.53 37.89
C ASP A 411 12.09 -20.00 39.12
N PHE A 412 11.38 -20.00 40.23
CA PHE A 412 11.84 -19.57 41.54
C PHE A 412 11.65 -20.68 42.56
N VAL A 413 12.71 -21.00 43.29
CA VAL A 413 12.73 -22.06 44.29
C VAL A 413 13.37 -21.55 45.57
N THR A 414 12.73 -21.83 46.70
CA THR A 414 13.32 -21.71 48.04
C THR A 414 13.59 -23.11 48.62
N ASN A 415 14.67 -23.27 49.39
CA ASN A 415 15.05 -24.51 50.05
C ASN A 415 15.66 -24.24 51.43
N GLY A 416 15.68 -25.26 52.28
CA GLY A 416 16.35 -25.23 53.58
C GLY A 416 15.38 -25.17 54.76
N THR A 417 15.91 -24.78 55.92
CA THR A 417 15.13 -24.61 57.15
C THR A 417 15.42 -23.21 57.69
N TRP A 418 14.39 -22.38 57.72
CA TRP A 418 14.45 -20.95 57.99
C TRP A 418 13.12 -20.43 58.53
N VAL A 419 13.19 -19.35 59.31
CA VAL A 419 12.04 -18.61 59.84
C VAL A 419 12.09 -17.20 59.28
N GLY A 420 11.09 -16.80 58.50
CA GLY A 420 11.12 -15.50 57.83
C GLY A 420 10.17 -15.35 56.65
N THR A 421 10.44 -14.35 55.82
CA THR A 421 9.70 -14.03 54.59
C THR A 421 10.68 -13.71 53.46
N ILE A 422 10.59 -14.48 52.37
CA ILE A 422 11.31 -14.26 51.12
C ILE A 422 10.33 -13.79 50.05
N LYS A 423 10.72 -12.82 49.24
CA LYS A 423 9.95 -12.28 48.12
C LYS A 423 10.73 -12.39 46.81
N LEU A 424 10.02 -12.68 45.74
CA LEU A 424 10.49 -12.42 44.37
C LEU A 424 9.91 -11.09 43.93
N GLU A 425 10.76 -10.19 43.48
CA GLU A 425 10.39 -8.83 43.09
C GLU A 425 10.90 -8.51 41.68
N ARG A 426 10.18 -7.69 40.93
CA ARG A 426 10.63 -7.17 39.62
C ARG A 426 10.48 -5.64 39.51
N SER A 427 11.25 -5.03 38.62
CA SER A 427 11.25 -3.60 38.29
C SER A 427 11.26 -3.41 36.77
N TYR A 428 10.50 -2.43 36.27
CA TYR A 428 10.50 -2.01 34.85
C TYR A 428 11.19 -0.65 34.65
N ASP A 429 11.59 0.01 35.73
CA ASP A 429 12.06 1.40 35.76
C ASP A 429 13.51 1.48 36.26
N ASN A 430 14.32 0.51 35.85
CA ASN A 430 15.75 0.43 36.16
C ASN A 430 16.03 0.44 37.68
N GLU A 431 15.36 -0.46 38.41
CA GLU A 431 15.51 -0.67 39.85
C GLU A 431 14.99 0.47 40.75
N VAL A 432 14.28 1.47 40.19
CA VAL A 432 13.71 2.57 40.97
C VAL A 432 12.53 2.12 41.81
N THR A 433 11.61 1.34 41.25
CA THR A 433 10.49 0.71 41.96
C THR A 433 10.42 -0.78 41.71
N TYR A 434 10.06 -1.54 42.76
CA TYR A 434 9.89 -2.99 42.68
C TYR A 434 8.48 -3.39 43.07
N GLU A 435 7.88 -4.26 42.27
CA GLU A 435 6.64 -4.94 42.60
C GLU A 435 6.89 -6.40 43.03
N THR A 436 6.15 -6.87 44.04
CA THR A 436 6.28 -8.24 44.54
C THR A 436 5.45 -9.20 43.70
N LEU A 437 6.12 -10.12 43.00
CA LEU A 437 5.49 -11.21 42.23
C LEU A 437 5.08 -12.39 43.10
N HIS A 438 5.94 -12.77 44.03
CA HIS A 438 5.71 -13.94 44.88
C HIS A 438 6.23 -13.70 46.29
N THR A 439 5.55 -14.27 47.30
CA THR A 439 5.98 -14.24 48.69
C THR A 439 5.93 -15.65 49.29
N THR A 440 7.02 -16.05 49.94
CA THR A 440 7.13 -17.30 50.69
C THR A 440 7.43 -16.98 52.15
N THR A 441 6.63 -17.52 53.06
CA THR A 441 6.84 -17.40 54.51
C THR A 441 7.10 -18.77 55.12
N SER A 442 8.09 -18.87 56.01
CA SER A 442 8.40 -20.11 56.73
C SER A 442 8.55 -19.87 58.22
N GLU A 443 8.13 -20.86 59.02
CA GLU A 443 8.42 -20.97 60.46
C GLU A 443 9.33 -22.16 60.79
N SER A 444 9.75 -22.92 59.77
CA SER A 444 10.69 -24.03 59.90
C SER A 444 11.18 -24.47 58.52
N ASN A 445 10.50 -25.39 57.83
CA ASN A 445 10.94 -25.98 56.56
C ASN A 445 9.94 -25.76 55.41
N ALA A 446 9.12 -24.72 55.50
CA ALA A 446 8.17 -24.39 54.45
C ALA A 446 8.91 -23.72 53.30
N ASN A 447 8.88 -24.35 52.13
CA ASN A 447 9.60 -23.92 50.95
C ASN A 447 8.63 -23.92 49.75
N SER A 448 8.92 -23.07 48.78
CA SER A 448 8.09 -22.85 47.60
C SER A 448 8.87 -23.09 46.32
N LYS A 449 8.17 -23.62 45.32
CA LYS A 449 8.59 -23.63 43.92
C LYS A 449 7.46 -23.03 43.11
N VAL A 450 7.77 -22.01 42.32
CA VAL A 450 6.84 -21.32 41.43
C VAL A 450 7.53 -21.06 40.11
N ASP A 451 6.78 -21.08 39.03
CA ASP A 451 7.22 -20.76 37.68
C ASP A 451 6.28 -19.73 37.06
N GLY A 452 6.76 -19.02 36.06
CA GLY A 452 6.01 -17.99 35.35
C GLY A 452 6.72 -17.53 34.08
N SER A 453 6.18 -16.48 33.48
CA SER A 453 6.75 -15.81 32.32
C SER A 453 6.77 -14.29 32.55
N GLU A 454 7.62 -13.59 31.81
CA GLU A 454 7.57 -12.12 31.70
C GLU A 454 6.87 -11.74 30.40
N GLU A 455 5.75 -11.03 30.45
CA GLU A 455 4.89 -10.79 29.27
C GLU A 455 4.73 -9.31 28.92
N ASN A 456 5.10 -8.40 29.83
CA ASN A 456 4.82 -6.98 29.64
C ASN A 456 5.94 -6.32 28.84
N ASP A 457 7.14 -6.31 29.43
CA ASP A 457 8.35 -5.67 28.90
C ASP A 457 9.59 -6.30 29.55
N ASP A 458 10.78 -5.89 29.13
CA ASP A 458 12.02 -6.30 29.79
C ASP A 458 12.06 -5.77 31.24
N ALA A 459 12.33 -6.64 32.21
CA ALA A 459 12.27 -6.33 33.63
C ALA A 459 13.51 -6.82 34.40
N ILE A 460 13.86 -6.12 35.47
CA ILE A 460 14.94 -6.51 36.38
C ILE A 460 14.35 -7.23 37.60
N TYR A 461 14.80 -8.45 37.84
CA TYR A 461 14.34 -9.32 38.92
C TYR A 461 15.35 -9.41 40.06
N ARG A 462 14.85 -9.52 41.30
CA ARG A 462 15.66 -9.86 42.49
C ARG A 462 14.89 -10.70 43.50
N ILE A 463 15.62 -11.31 44.41
CA ILE A 463 15.08 -12.02 45.57
C ILE A 463 15.36 -11.19 46.81
N THR A 464 14.37 -10.96 47.66
CA THR A 464 14.53 -10.15 48.88
C THR A 464 14.05 -10.92 50.11
N ALA A 465 14.91 -11.04 51.12
CA ALA A 465 14.52 -11.48 52.45
C ALA A 465 14.07 -10.27 53.28
N THR A 466 12.77 -10.10 53.49
CA THR A 466 12.23 -8.97 54.26
C THR A 466 12.44 -9.15 55.76
N VAL A 467 12.36 -10.40 56.23
CA VAL A 467 12.63 -10.80 57.62
C VAL A 467 13.25 -12.19 57.58
N LEU A 468 14.39 -12.39 58.24
CA LEU A 468 14.94 -13.73 58.50
C LEU A 468 15.41 -13.78 59.96
N SER A 469 14.69 -14.53 60.81
CA SER A 469 14.93 -14.54 62.26
C SER A 469 15.73 -15.75 62.74
N SER A 470 15.79 -16.83 61.96
CA SER A 470 16.70 -17.97 62.19
C SER A 470 16.81 -18.88 60.96
N GLY A 471 17.87 -19.68 60.90
CA GLY A 471 18.11 -20.67 59.84
C GLY A 471 18.73 -20.08 58.57
N SER A 472 18.68 -20.83 57.46
CA SER A 472 19.24 -20.40 56.18
C SER A 472 18.29 -20.76 55.04
N ALA A 473 17.91 -19.75 54.25
CA ALA A 473 17.06 -19.92 53.08
C ALA A 473 17.94 -19.92 51.81
N ASN A 474 18.01 -21.06 51.14
CA ASN A 474 18.70 -21.18 49.85
C ASN A 474 17.70 -20.90 48.74
N CYS A 475 17.87 -19.79 48.04
CA CYS A 475 16.95 -19.34 47.01
C CYS A 475 17.64 -19.40 45.64
N ARG A 476 16.91 -19.86 44.63
CA ARG A 476 17.31 -19.84 43.22
C ARG A 476 16.20 -19.24 42.41
N PHE A 477 16.53 -18.23 41.61
CA PHE A 477 15.73 -17.74 40.50
C PHE A 477 16.49 -18.07 39.22
N ALA A 478 15.84 -18.72 38.27
CA ALA A 478 16.42 -19.08 36.99
C ALA A 478 15.48 -18.69 35.84
N VAL A 479 16.06 -18.10 34.81
CA VAL A 479 15.43 -17.75 33.56
C VAL A 479 15.85 -18.81 32.56
N ARG A 480 14.89 -19.51 31.97
CA ARG A 480 15.20 -20.54 30.98
C ARG A 480 15.76 -19.90 29.71
N SER A 481 16.59 -20.66 29.01
CA SER A 481 17.07 -20.22 27.71
C SER A 481 15.91 -19.94 26.76
N LEU A 482 16.03 -18.85 26.03
CA LEU A 482 15.01 -18.34 25.13
C LEU A 482 15.64 -18.06 23.77
N GLU A 483 14.96 -18.50 22.70
CA GLU A 483 15.24 -17.96 21.37
C GLU A 483 14.72 -16.53 21.30
N TYR A 484 15.63 -15.58 21.14
CA TYR A 484 15.32 -14.17 21.05
C TYR A 484 15.49 -13.71 19.59
N PRO A 485 14.41 -13.60 18.81
CA PRO A 485 14.47 -13.13 17.43
C PRO A 485 14.57 -11.60 17.40
N GLY A 486 15.67 -11.05 16.91
CA GLY A 486 15.78 -9.65 16.52
C GLY A 486 15.42 -9.43 15.05
N VAL A 487 15.08 -8.21 14.66
CA VAL A 487 14.74 -7.87 13.27
C VAL A 487 15.47 -6.61 12.85
N VAL A 488 16.07 -6.66 11.68
CA VAL A 488 16.77 -5.52 11.07
C VAL A 488 16.27 -5.30 9.65
N GLU A 489 16.29 -4.06 9.20
CA GLU A 489 15.97 -3.68 7.83
C GLU A 489 17.24 -3.22 7.12
N ILE A 490 17.56 -3.83 5.98
CA ILE A 490 18.76 -3.48 5.20
C ILE A 490 18.59 -2.12 4.55
N THR A 491 19.45 -1.16 4.88
CA THR A 491 19.45 0.19 4.32
C THR A 491 20.50 0.40 3.24
N ALA A 492 21.58 -0.41 3.24
CA ALA A 492 22.59 -0.41 2.19
C ALA A 492 23.33 -1.74 2.12
N VAL A 493 23.74 -2.15 0.92
CA VAL A 493 24.55 -3.36 0.72
C VAL A 493 25.96 -2.97 0.26
N ALA A 494 26.97 -3.26 1.07
CA ALA A 494 28.36 -2.97 0.76
C ALA A 494 29.00 -4.08 -0.09
N SER A 495 28.67 -5.33 0.18
CA SER A 495 29.13 -6.51 -0.57
C SER A 495 28.22 -7.70 -0.32
N VAL A 496 28.50 -8.84 -0.97
CA VAL A 496 27.74 -10.10 -0.74
C VAL A 496 27.83 -10.64 0.69
N THR A 497 28.76 -10.12 1.50
CA THR A 497 28.97 -10.50 2.90
C THR A 497 28.85 -9.34 3.88
N SER A 498 28.57 -8.11 3.44
CA SER A 498 28.42 -6.97 4.34
C SER A 498 27.28 -6.04 3.90
N ALA A 499 26.43 -5.67 4.86
CA ALA A 499 25.31 -4.74 4.68
C ALA A 499 25.11 -3.86 5.92
N THR A 500 24.62 -2.64 5.72
CA THR A 500 24.17 -1.74 6.78
C THR A 500 22.68 -1.91 6.97
N ALA A 501 22.22 -1.92 8.23
CA ALA A 501 20.83 -2.13 8.57
C ALA A 501 20.38 -1.29 9.77
N THR A 502 19.09 -1.00 9.85
CA THR A 502 18.45 -0.37 11.01
C THR A 502 17.76 -1.45 11.85
N VAL A 503 17.92 -1.41 13.18
CA VAL A 503 17.29 -2.37 14.08
C VAL A 503 15.81 -2.02 14.28
N MET A 504 14.92 -2.89 13.82
CA MET A 504 13.46 -2.73 13.89
C MET A 504 12.88 -3.37 15.16
N ARG A 505 13.45 -4.51 15.56
CA ARG A 505 13.26 -5.16 16.86
C ARG A 505 14.63 -5.47 17.42
N SER A 506 14.86 -5.12 18.69
CA SER A 506 16.13 -5.29 19.39
C SER A 506 16.78 -6.64 19.09
N LEU A 507 18.10 -6.66 18.95
CA LEU A 507 18.86 -7.89 18.75
C LEU A 507 19.14 -8.56 20.10
N GLY A 508 18.92 -9.88 20.17
CA GLY A 508 19.19 -10.66 21.38
C GLY A 508 20.66 -10.91 21.65
N GLY A 509 21.50 -10.73 20.63
CA GLY A 509 22.94 -10.92 20.63
C GLY A 509 23.57 -10.26 19.41
N VAL A 510 24.90 -10.18 19.40
CA VAL A 510 25.71 -9.63 18.29
C VAL A 510 26.60 -10.69 17.64
N ASP A 511 26.79 -11.81 18.34
CA ASP A 511 27.57 -12.94 17.86
C ASP A 511 26.99 -13.55 16.58
N ALA A 512 27.86 -14.22 15.83
CA ALA A 512 27.47 -14.90 14.60
C ALA A 512 26.40 -15.97 14.88
N THR A 513 25.22 -15.82 14.28
CA THR A 513 24.14 -16.80 14.34
C THR A 513 23.85 -17.39 12.96
N TYR A 514 23.66 -18.70 12.89
CA TYR A 514 23.15 -19.37 11.68
C TYR A 514 21.62 -19.32 11.59
N ARG A 515 20.95 -18.94 12.68
CA ARG A 515 19.49 -18.89 12.77
C ARG A 515 19.01 -17.53 12.32
N TRP A 516 18.94 -17.36 11.01
CA TRP A 516 18.45 -16.13 10.41
C TRP A 516 17.44 -16.43 9.30
N ALA A 517 16.58 -15.46 8.98
CA ALA A 517 15.63 -15.56 7.88
C ALA A 517 15.59 -14.24 7.11
N GLU A 518 15.71 -14.31 5.79
CA GLU A 518 15.49 -13.17 4.89
C GLU A 518 13.97 -12.89 4.79
N GLY A 519 13.59 -11.63 4.66
CA GLY A 519 12.23 -11.19 4.37
C GLY A 519 11.71 -11.80 3.06
N ALA A 520 10.41 -12.03 3.00
CA ALA A 520 9.78 -12.53 1.77
C ALA A 520 9.72 -11.46 0.67
N TRP A 521 9.79 -10.19 1.06
CA TRP A 521 9.71 -9.03 0.17
C TRP A 521 10.99 -8.19 0.26
N SER A 522 11.41 -7.72 -0.91
CA SER A 522 12.50 -6.77 -1.10
C SER A 522 12.56 -6.39 -2.58
N ASP A 523 13.33 -5.37 -2.91
CA ASP A 523 13.61 -5.00 -4.29
C ASP A 523 14.23 -6.13 -5.13
N TYR A 524 14.95 -7.05 -4.47
CA TYR A 524 15.49 -8.25 -5.11
C TYR A 524 14.44 -9.37 -5.28
N ARG A 525 13.59 -9.60 -4.25
CA ARG A 525 12.61 -10.70 -4.22
C ARG A 525 11.29 -10.35 -4.90
N GLY A 526 11.09 -9.08 -5.20
CA GLY A 526 9.82 -8.52 -5.63
C GLY A 526 8.88 -8.29 -4.45
N TRP A 527 7.99 -7.35 -4.65
CA TRP A 527 6.94 -6.96 -3.71
C TRP A 527 5.62 -7.67 -4.04
N PRO A 528 4.63 -7.64 -3.14
CA PRO A 528 3.30 -8.15 -3.44
C PRO A 528 2.68 -7.51 -4.68
N GLY A 529 2.03 -8.31 -5.53
CA GLY A 529 1.31 -7.82 -6.71
C GLY A 529 -0.16 -7.55 -6.46
N THR A 530 -0.75 -8.11 -5.40
CA THR A 530 -2.18 -7.96 -5.08
C THR A 530 -2.38 -7.79 -3.57
N VAL A 531 -3.47 -7.12 -3.19
CA VAL A 531 -3.87 -6.88 -1.81
C VAL A 531 -5.38 -7.04 -1.65
N ALA A 532 -5.82 -7.51 -0.48
CA ALA A 532 -7.23 -7.55 -0.07
C ALA A 532 -7.32 -7.63 1.46
N ILE A 533 -8.40 -7.14 2.08
CA ILE A 533 -8.67 -7.39 3.51
C ILE A 533 -9.59 -8.59 3.62
N SER A 534 -9.05 -9.70 4.12
CA SER A 534 -9.81 -10.93 4.30
C SER A 534 -10.96 -10.78 5.32
N PRO A 535 -11.98 -11.65 5.29
CA PRO A 535 -13.16 -11.55 6.16
C PRO A 535 -12.82 -11.66 7.66
N ASP A 536 -11.68 -12.26 8.01
CA ASP A 536 -11.20 -12.47 9.37
C ASP A 536 -10.31 -11.30 9.89
N GLU A 537 -10.49 -10.12 9.32
CA GLU A 537 -9.77 -8.88 9.68
C GLU A 537 -8.24 -9.01 9.55
N ARG A 538 -7.76 -9.63 8.46
CA ARG A 538 -6.33 -9.68 8.11
C ARG A 538 -6.07 -8.96 6.81
N LEU A 539 -5.03 -8.12 6.78
CA LEU A 539 -4.51 -7.55 5.54
C LEU A 539 -3.75 -8.65 4.80
N SER A 540 -4.25 -9.03 3.63
CA SER A 540 -3.74 -10.14 2.83
C SER A 540 -3.06 -9.62 1.58
N PHE A 541 -1.84 -10.10 1.35
CA PHE A 541 -1.00 -9.84 0.19
C PHE A 541 -0.83 -11.11 -0.63
N GLY A 542 -0.83 -10.98 -1.96
CA GLY A 542 -0.81 -12.14 -2.85
C GLY A 542 0.19 -11.98 -3.97
N GLY A 543 1.08 -12.97 -4.09
CA GLY A 543 2.06 -13.13 -5.16
C GLY A 543 3.19 -12.09 -5.13
N SER A 544 4.43 -12.53 -5.27
CA SER A 544 5.58 -11.67 -5.60
C SER A 544 6.39 -12.27 -6.75
N ALA A 545 7.39 -11.56 -7.26
CA ALA A 545 8.26 -12.07 -8.33
C ALA A 545 8.92 -13.42 -7.94
N SER A 546 9.40 -13.55 -6.71
CA SER A 546 10.01 -14.78 -6.20
C SER A 546 9.02 -15.81 -5.65
N ASN A 547 7.83 -15.37 -5.23
CA ASN A 547 6.80 -16.20 -4.62
C ASN A 547 5.41 -15.94 -5.24
N PRO A 548 5.19 -16.28 -6.53
CA PRO A 548 4.01 -15.86 -7.30
C PRO A 548 2.69 -16.53 -6.89
N LEU A 549 2.76 -17.58 -6.07
CA LEU A 549 1.64 -18.40 -5.59
C LEU A 549 1.37 -18.22 -4.09
N THR A 550 2.17 -17.41 -3.41
CA THR A 550 2.10 -17.27 -1.95
C THR A 550 1.16 -16.15 -1.57
N VAL A 551 0.37 -16.40 -0.53
CA VAL A 551 -0.49 -15.44 0.14
C VAL A 551 0.09 -15.23 1.54
N TRP A 552 0.25 -13.98 1.94
CA TRP A 552 0.66 -13.58 3.28
C TRP A 552 -0.49 -12.81 3.90
N CYS A 553 -0.97 -13.21 5.08
CA CYS A 553 -2.00 -12.47 5.80
C CYS A 553 -1.42 -12.01 7.13
N SER A 554 -1.67 -10.76 7.49
CA SER A 554 -1.26 -10.18 8.77
C SER A 554 -1.86 -10.92 9.97
N LYS A 555 -1.35 -10.61 11.16
CA LYS A 555 -2.04 -10.88 12.42
C LYS A 555 -3.47 -10.31 12.34
N SER A 556 -4.44 -11.00 12.92
CA SER A 556 -5.84 -10.54 12.93
C SER A 556 -5.96 -9.25 13.76
N GLY A 557 -6.62 -8.24 13.20
CA GLY A 557 -6.80 -6.91 13.81
C GLY A 557 -5.55 -6.02 13.83
N ASP A 558 -4.36 -6.53 13.54
CA ASP A 558 -3.11 -5.76 13.45
C ASP A 558 -2.43 -5.98 12.10
N TYR A 559 -2.63 -5.02 11.20
CA TYR A 559 -2.10 -5.06 9.83
C TYR A 559 -0.58 -4.85 9.73
N SER A 560 0.07 -4.38 10.80
CA SER A 560 1.52 -4.12 10.79
C SER A 560 2.35 -5.38 11.08
N SER A 561 1.75 -6.37 11.74
CA SER A 561 2.43 -7.60 12.15
C SER A 561 2.23 -8.73 11.11
N MET A 562 3.28 -9.07 10.38
CA MET A 562 3.30 -10.12 9.35
C MET A 562 4.10 -11.36 9.76
N LYS A 563 4.55 -11.45 11.02
CA LYS A 563 5.28 -12.61 11.51
C LYS A 563 4.35 -13.81 11.68
N ALA A 564 4.64 -14.86 10.91
CA ALA A 564 3.93 -16.11 11.01
C ALA A 564 4.14 -16.77 12.37
N GLY A 565 3.08 -17.36 12.90
CA GLY A 565 3.10 -18.07 14.17
C GLY A 565 2.13 -19.25 14.19
N VAL A 566 1.79 -19.69 15.40
CA VAL A 566 0.94 -20.87 15.63
C VAL A 566 -0.31 -20.55 16.44
N LEU A 567 -0.39 -19.34 17.01
CA LEU A 567 -1.59 -18.87 17.69
C LEU A 567 -2.66 -18.54 16.67
N ASP A 568 -3.92 -18.57 17.09
CA ASP A 568 -5.05 -18.42 16.19
C ASP A 568 -5.11 -17.04 15.54
N ASP A 569 -4.60 -16.01 16.21
CA ASP A 569 -4.55 -14.63 15.73
C ASP A 569 -3.27 -14.28 14.96
N ASP A 570 -2.20 -15.08 15.07
CA ASP A 570 -0.91 -14.83 14.42
C ASP A 570 -1.04 -14.69 12.89
N ALA A 571 -0.08 -14.01 12.27
CA ALA A 571 -0.02 -13.92 10.81
C ALA A 571 0.11 -15.32 10.20
N LEU A 572 -0.32 -15.49 8.95
CA LEU A 572 -0.21 -16.76 8.24
C LEU A 572 0.36 -16.58 6.84
N ILE A 573 1.08 -17.61 6.40
CA ILE A 573 1.69 -17.69 5.07
C ILE A 573 1.19 -18.98 4.43
N PHE A 574 0.54 -18.86 3.28
CA PHE A 574 -0.02 -19.99 2.56
C PHE A 574 0.42 -19.98 1.11
N THR A 575 0.98 -21.08 0.61
CA THR A 575 1.33 -21.20 -0.81
C THR A 575 0.30 -22.08 -1.52
N LEU A 576 -0.35 -21.54 -2.55
CA LEU A 576 -1.30 -22.29 -3.37
C LEU A 576 -0.58 -23.45 -4.06
N ILE A 577 -1.08 -24.68 -3.89
CA ILE A 577 -0.52 -25.85 -4.55
C ILE A 577 -0.97 -25.85 -6.02
N GLY A 578 -0.05 -25.52 -6.93
CA GLY A 578 -0.27 -25.57 -8.37
C GLY A 578 -0.11 -26.99 -8.94
N SER A 579 -0.86 -27.31 -10.00
CA SER A 579 -0.82 -28.58 -10.75
C SER A 579 0.45 -28.79 -11.60
N GLY A 580 1.61 -28.30 -11.14
CA GLY A 580 2.90 -28.36 -11.84
C GLY A 580 3.21 -27.14 -12.74
N GLN A 581 2.36 -26.10 -12.74
CA GLN A 581 2.59 -24.82 -13.43
C GLN A 581 2.59 -23.67 -12.41
N GLN A 582 3.51 -22.70 -12.59
CA GLN A 582 3.53 -21.46 -11.81
C GLN A 582 2.41 -20.53 -12.30
N ASN A 583 1.24 -20.57 -11.66
CA ASN A 583 0.10 -19.72 -11.98
C ASN A 583 0.08 -18.49 -11.05
N ARG A 584 0.70 -17.37 -11.47
CA ARG A 584 0.72 -16.13 -10.68
C ARG A 584 -0.69 -15.71 -10.24
N ILE A 585 -0.81 -15.21 -9.02
CA ILE A 585 -2.01 -14.54 -8.50
C ILE A 585 -2.23 -13.22 -9.26
N MET A 586 -3.44 -13.01 -9.78
CA MET A 586 -3.81 -11.90 -10.65
C MET A 586 -4.74 -10.89 -9.95
N TRP A 587 -5.59 -11.38 -9.06
CA TRP A 587 -6.42 -10.54 -8.21
C TRP A 587 -6.79 -11.31 -6.94
N MET A 588 -7.04 -10.56 -5.87
CA MET A 588 -7.64 -11.07 -4.65
C MET A 588 -8.87 -10.23 -4.32
N LEU A 589 -9.86 -10.87 -3.72
CA LEU A 589 -11.12 -10.22 -3.38
C LEU A 589 -11.75 -10.91 -2.18
N SER A 590 -12.23 -10.11 -1.24
CA SER A 590 -12.83 -10.61 0.00
C SER A 590 -14.36 -10.66 -0.09
N LYS A 591 -14.94 -11.75 0.41
CA LYS A 591 -16.41 -11.88 0.58
C LYS A 591 -16.73 -12.74 1.81
N SER A 592 -17.28 -13.94 1.63
CA SER A 592 -17.44 -14.93 2.72
C SER A 592 -16.16 -15.73 2.98
N ALA A 593 -15.18 -15.59 2.10
CA ALA A 593 -13.84 -16.14 2.16
C ALA A 593 -12.93 -15.24 1.32
N LEU A 594 -11.61 -15.44 1.39
CA LEU A 594 -10.69 -14.78 0.47
C LEU A 594 -10.70 -15.53 -0.87
N LEU A 595 -11.15 -14.86 -1.92
CA LEU A 595 -11.23 -15.41 -3.26
C LEU A 595 -10.05 -14.90 -4.09
N ILE A 596 -9.41 -15.81 -4.80
CA ILE A 596 -8.13 -15.58 -5.46
C ILE A 596 -8.23 -16.03 -6.91
N GLY A 597 -8.05 -15.09 -7.84
CA GLY A 597 -7.89 -15.40 -9.25
C GLY A 597 -6.42 -15.60 -9.58
N THR A 598 -6.08 -16.77 -10.13
CA THR A 598 -4.74 -17.03 -10.67
C THR A 598 -4.79 -17.13 -12.19
N TYR A 599 -3.64 -17.12 -12.85
CA TYR A 599 -3.56 -17.37 -14.28
C TYR A 599 -4.17 -18.73 -14.72
N GLY A 600 -4.23 -19.72 -13.81
CA GLY A 600 -4.69 -21.08 -14.11
C GLY A 600 -6.11 -21.40 -13.64
N GLY A 601 -6.63 -20.67 -12.66
CA GLY A 601 -7.93 -20.93 -12.07
C GLY A 601 -8.24 -20.04 -10.87
N GLU A 602 -9.47 -20.13 -10.41
CA GLU A 602 -10.01 -19.34 -9.31
C GLU A 602 -10.09 -20.23 -8.06
N HIS A 603 -9.66 -19.71 -6.91
CA HIS A 603 -9.51 -20.45 -5.66
C HIS A 603 -10.27 -19.73 -4.53
N LYS A 604 -10.77 -20.51 -3.57
CA LYS A 604 -11.31 -20.05 -2.28
C LYS A 604 -10.30 -20.41 -1.20
N LEU A 605 -9.72 -19.41 -0.54
CA LEU A 605 -8.90 -19.56 0.66
C LEU A 605 -9.79 -19.31 1.89
N SER A 606 -9.91 -20.32 2.75
CA SER A 606 -10.73 -20.29 3.97
C SER A 606 -10.15 -21.23 5.03
N ALA A 607 -10.75 -21.25 6.22
CA ALA A 607 -10.53 -22.34 7.16
C ALA A 607 -10.91 -23.70 6.54
N THR A 608 -10.35 -24.78 7.11
CA THR A 608 -10.58 -26.16 6.69
C THR A 608 -12.03 -26.58 6.97
N GLU A 609 -12.59 -26.12 8.08
CA GLU A 609 -13.99 -26.27 8.44
C GLU A 609 -14.78 -25.02 8.08
N ASP A 610 -16.04 -25.20 7.67
CA ASP A 610 -16.90 -24.07 7.32
C ASP A 610 -17.33 -23.32 8.59
N ASN A 611 -17.47 -22.00 8.47
CA ASN A 611 -17.90 -21.11 9.56
C ASN A 611 -16.91 -21.04 10.75
N GLU A 612 -15.67 -21.47 10.55
CA GLU A 612 -14.54 -21.17 11.44
C GLU A 612 -13.68 -20.03 10.85
N PRO A 613 -13.09 -19.18 11.70
CA PRO A 613 -12.13 -18.19 11.24
C PRO A 613 -10.85 -18.85 10.73
N MET A 614 -10.19 -18.20 9.76
CA MET A 614 -8.91 -18.66 9.23
C MET A 614 -7.76 -18.38 10.22
N THR A 615 -7.06 -19.44 10.61
CA THR A 615 -5.86 -19.42 11.47
C THR A 615 -4.66 -20.03 10.73
N PRO A 616 -3.43 -19.81 11.21
CA PRO A 616 -2.23 -20.39 10.60
C PRO A 616 -2.24 -21.93 10.52
N THR A 617 -3.00 -22.59 11.40
CA THR A 617 -3.00 -24.05 11.53
C THR A 617 -4.20 -24.73 10.86
N ASN A 618 -5.23 -23.97 10.47
CA ASN A 618 -6.45 -24.51 9.85
C ASN A 618 -6.72 -24.00 8.41
N VAL A 619 -5.84 -23.18 7.82
CA VAL A 619 -6.05 -22.58 6.48
C VAL A 619 -5.96 -23.62 5.34
N ASN A 620 -6.88 -23.51 4.37
CA ASN A 620 -6.92 -24.34 3.17
C ASN A 620 -7.36 -23.55 1.92
N ALA A 621 -6.84 -23.92 0.75
CA ALA A 621 -7.29 -23.39 -0.54
C ALA A 621 -7.99 -24.46 -1.38
N LYS A 622 -9.25 -24.23 -1.75
CA LYS A 622 -10.05 -25.08 -2.64
C LYS A 622 -10.23 -24.43 -4.00
N ILE A 623 -9.87 -25.14 -5.08
CA ILE A 623 -10.15 -24.69 -6.46
C ILE A 623 -11.67 -24.56 -6.63
N GLN A 624 -12.12 -23.46 -7.21
CA GLN A 624 -13.51 -23.18 -7.56
C GLN A 624 -13.74 -23.39 -9.06
N THR A 625 -12.93 -22.74 -9.89
CA THR A 625 -12.98 -22.89 -11.35
C THR A 625 -11.57 -22.95 -11.94
N THR A 626 -11.45 -23.45 -13.18
CA THR A 626 -10.17 -23.63 -13.89
C THR A 626 -10.06 -22.77 -15.14
N TYR A 627 -10.82 -21.67 -15.20
CA TYR A 627 -10.86 -20.82 -16.39
C TYR A 627 -9.63 -19.93 -16.51
N GLY A 628 -9.07 -19.54 -15.36
CA GLY A 628 -7.94 -18.63 -15.25
C GLY A 628 -8.39 -17.18 -15.42
N SER A 629 -7.63 -16.29 -14.80
CA SER A 629 -7.94 -14.88 -14.71
C SER A 629 -6.92 -14.02 -15.47
N GLN A 630 -7.42 -12.93 -16.07
CA GLN A 630 -6.59 -11.83 -16.56
C GLN A 630 -6.14 -10.96 -15.37
N ASP A 631 -5.05 -10.21 -15.54
CA ASP A 631 -4.53 -9.29 -14.52
C ASP A 631 -5.35 -7.99 -14.40
N ILE A 632 -6.65 -8.13 -14.14
CA ILE A 632 -7.59 -7.02 -13.94
C ILE A 632 -8.34 -7.34 -12.66
N GLN A 633 -8.47 -6.33 -11.78
CA GLN A 633 -9.13 -6.51 -10.49
C GLN A 633 -10.58 -6.99 -10.70
N ALA A 634 -10.94 -8.10 -10.06
CA ALA A 634 -12.31 -8.58 -10.05
C ALA A 634 -13.18 -7.63 -9.21
N ILE A 635 -14.47 -7.59 -9.54
CA ILE A 635 -15.43 -6.68 -8.89
C ILE A 635 -16.61 -7.45 -8.31
N ILE A 636 -17.11 -6.99 -7.16
CA ILE A 636 -18.36 -7.51 -6.59
C ILE A 636 -19.53 -6.76 -7.21
N VAL A 637 -20.46 -7.51 -7.77
CA VAL A 637 -21.73 -7.01 -8.29
C VAL A 637 -22.86 -7.76 -7.60
N ASN A 638 -23.60 -7.07 -6.73
CA ASN A 638 -24.62 -7.66 -5.87
C ASN A 638 -24.04 -8.85 -5.06
N ASP A 639 -24.46 -10.07 -5.37
CA ASP A 639 -24.01 -11.31 -4.73
C ASP A 639 -23.05 -12.13 -5.63
N ALA A 640 -22.74 -11.64 -6.82
CA ALA A 640 -21.84 -12.27 -7.77
C ALA A 640 -20.50 -11.52 -7.87
N ILE A 641 -19.49 -12.19 -8.40
CA ILE A 641 -18.17 -11.63 -8.67
C ILE A 641 -17.96 -11.66 -10.17
N ILE A 642 -17.60 -10.53 -10.75
CA ILE A 642 -17.30 -10.46 -12.17
C ILE A 642 -15.79 -10.34 -12.35
N PHE A 643 -15.23 -11.23 -13.17
CA PHE A 643 -13.81 -11.20 -13.51
C PHE A 643 -13.61 -11.41 -15.01
N VAL A 644 -12.49 -10.89 -15.51
CA VAL A 644 -12.07 -11.09 -16.90
C VAL A 644 -11.27 -12.40 -16.98
N GLN A 645 -11.74 -13.34 -17.79
CA GLN A 645 -11.03 -14.60 -18.00
C GLN A 645 -9.66 -14.32 -18.66
N ARG A 646 -8.67 -15.16 -18.34
CA ARG A 646 -7.37 -15.21 -19.02
C ARG A 646 -7.53 -15.05 -20.55
N GLY A 647 -6.78 -14.12 -21.12
CA GLY A 647 -6.83 -13.79 -22.54
C GLY A 647 -7.75 -12.60 -22.87
N GLY A 648 -8.43 -12.01 -21.88
CA GLY A 648 -9.02 -10.68 -21.97
C GLY A 648 -10.34 -10.57 -22.76
N ARG A 649 -10.86 -11.67 -23.33
CA ARG A 649 -12.00 -11.67 -24.28
C ARG A 649 -13.32 -12.22 -23.73
N ARG A 650 -13.36 -12.66 -22.48
CA ARG A 650 -14.57 -13.20 -21.86
C ARG A 650 -14.71 -12.65 -20.47
N LEU A 651 -15.90 -12.17 -20.15
CA LEU A 651 -16.28 -11.85 -18.78
C LEU A 651 -17.03 -13.03 -18.19
N ARG A 652 -16.72 -13.32 -16.93
CA ARG A 652 -17.37 -14.38 -16.19
C ARG A 652 -18.03 -13.85 -14.94
N GLU A 653 -19.26 -14.30 -14.70
CA GLU A 653 -19.98 -14.13 -13.46
C GLU A 653 -19.75 -15.36 -12.58
N MET A 654 -18.98 -15.18 -11.51
CA MET A 654 -18.74 -16.19 -10.49
C MET A 654 -19.74 -16.05 -9.34
N LYS A 655 -20.50 -17.11 -9.06
CA LYS A 655 -21.50 -17.16 -7.98
C LYS A 655 -21.43 -18.49 -7.24
N TYR A 656 -21.67 -18.45 -5.94
CA TYR A 656 -21.76 -19.65 -5.12
C TYR A 656 -23.03 -20.46 -5.45
N SER A 657 -22.86 -21.74 -5.77
CA SER A 657 -23.91 -22.73 -5.96
C SER A 657 -24.09 -23.54 -4.69
N PHE A 658 -25.29 -23.50 -4.10
CA PHE A 658 -25.64 -24.35 -2.95
C PHE A 658 -25.77 -25.83 -3.33
N GLU A 659 -26.02 -26.14 -4.60
CA GLU A 659 -26.16 -27.53 -5.08
C GLU A 659 -24.79 -28.23 -5.16
N ASP A 660 -23.79 -27.50 -5.65
CA ASP A 660 -22.44 -28.02 -5.86
C ASP A 660 -21.47 -27.68 -4.71
N ASP A 661 -21.90 -26.88 -3.74
CA ASP A 661 -21.07 -26.34 -2.66
C ASP A 661 -19.77 -25.69 -3.17
N GLN A 662 -19.88 -24.97 -4.29
CA GLN A 662 -18.74 -24.39 -5.00
C GLN A 662 -19.17 -23.15 -5.77
N PHE A 663 -18.23 -22.25 -6.04
CA PHE A 663 -18.44 -21.17 -6.98
C PHE A 663 -18.40 -21.67 -8.43
N ILE A 664 -19.40 -21.30 -9.21
CA ILE A 664 -19.50 -21.56 -10.66
C ILE A 664 -19.35 -20.24 -11.40
N ALA A 665 -18.69 -20.24 -12.56
CA ALA A 665 -18.40 -19.04 -13.34
C ALA A 665 -19.02 -19.07 -14.75
N ASP A 666 -20.17 -18.42 -14.92
CA ASP A 666 -20.93 -18.35 -16.17
C ASP A 666 -20.36 -17.29 -17.13
N ASN A 667 -20.47 -17.50 -18.44
CA ASN A 667 -19.93 -16.57 -19.45
C ASN A 667 -20.95 -15.48 -19.83
N LEU A 668 -20.67 -14.22 -19.45
CA LEU A 668 -21.52 -13.07 -19.74
C LEU A 668 -21.43 -12.57 -21.19
N THR A 669 -20.39 -12.96 -21.95
CA THR A 669 -20.22 -12.56 -23.35
C THR A 669 -20.75 -13.60 -24.34
N VAL A 670 -21.48 -14.63 -23.88
CA VAL A 670 -21.90 -15.77 -24.72
C VAL A 670 -22.71 -15.37 -25.95
N PHE A 671 -23.61 -14.39 -25.84
CA PHE A 671 -24.45 -13.92 -26.94
C PHE A 671 -23.86 -12.73 -27.71
N ALA A 672 -22.78 -12.14 -27.19
CA ALA A 672 -22.13 -10.95 -27.71
C ALA A 672 -20.61 -11.12 -27.72
N GLU A 673 -20.10 -12.26 -28.19
CA GLU A 673 -18.66 -12.58 -28.08
C GLU A 673 -17.75 -11.56 -28.77
N HIS A 674 -18.26 -10.83 -29.77
CA HIS A 674 -17.53 -9.80 -30.49
C HIS A 674 -17.36 -8.50 -29.69
N ILE A 675 -18.15 -8.29 -28.63
CA ILE A 675 -18.16 -7.04 -27.84
C ILE A 675 -16.81 -6.73 -27.20
N SER A 676 -16.04 -7.78 -26.88
CA SER A 676 -14.76 -7.72 -26.18
C SER A 676 -13.62 -8.30 -27.01
N ASN A 677 -13.79 -8.39 -28.35
CA ASN A 677 -12.84 -9.08 -29.23
C ASN A 677 -11.43 -8.46 -29.23
N SER A 678 -11.33 -7.14 -29.05
CA SER A 678 -10.06 -6.41 -28.91
C SER A 678 -9.37 -6.71 -27.57
N GLY A 679 -10.11 -7.15 -26.56
CA GLY A 679 -9.64 -7.37 -25.20
C GLY A 679 -10.05 -6.24 -24.28
N ILE A 680 -10.27 -6.55 -23.01
CA ILE A 680 -10.63 -5.60 -21.96
C ILE A 680 -9.38 -5.25 -21.16
N VAL A 681 -9.24 -3.97 -20.82
CA VAL A 681 -8.08 -3.42 -20.08
C VAL A 681 -8.47 -2.81 -18.74
N ASP A 682 -9.69 -2.30 -18.61
CA ASP A 682 -10.16 -1.65 -17.38
C ASP A 682 -11.66 -1.89 -17.20
N VAL A 683 -12.12 -1.98 -15.95
CA VAL A 683 -13.52 -2.24 -15.60
C VAL A 683 -13.95 -1.43 -14.39
N ALA A 684 -15.16 -0.88 -14.44
CA ALA A 684 -15.78 -0.22 -13.28
C ALA A 684 -17.28 -0.49 -13.23
N PHE A 685 -17.85 -0.54 -12.02
CA PHE A 685 -19.25 -0.89 -11.82
C PHE A 685 -20.03 0.27 -11.22
N GLN A 686 -21.07 0.70 -11.94
CA GLN A 686 -22.07 1.64 -11.47
C GLN A 686 -23.23 0.88 -10.85
N ARG A 687 -23.65 1.27 -9.65
CA ARG A 687 -24.75 0.65 -8.91
C ARG A 687 -26.05 1.42 -9.13
N THR A 688 -25.95 2.74 -9.12
CA THR A 688 -27.10 3.64 -9.10
C THR A 688 -27.07 4.55 -10.33
N PRO A 689 -28.21 4.78 -11.00
CA PRO A 689 -29.55 4.26 -10.71
C PRO A 689 -29.80 2.86 -11.27
N ASP A 690 -29.14 2.52 -12.38
CA ASP A 690 -29.17 1.18 -12.95
C ASP A 690 -27.81 0.51 -12.79
N PRO A 691 -27.76 -0.79 -12.44
CA PRO A 691 -26.54 -1.57 -12.39
C PRO A 691 -25.91 -1.73 -13.79
N MET A 692 -24.75 -1.09 -13.98
CA MET A 692 -24.03 -1.09 -15.26
C MET A 692 -22.55 -1.39 -15.06
N LEU A 693 -22.05 -2.33 -15.84
CA LEU A 693 -20.64 -2.65 -15.91
C LEU A 693 -20.01 -1.96 -17.12
N TRP A 694 -19.05 -1.10 -16.84
CA TRP A 694 -18.27 -0.35 -17.82
C TRP A 694 -16.96 -1.09 -18.08
N CYS A 695 -16.64 -1.38 -19.34
CA CYS A 695 -15.42 -2.09 -19.73
C CYS A 695 -14.69 -1.31 -20.83
N ILE A 696 -13.48 -0.84 -20.56
CA ILE A 696 -12.63 -0.24 -21.59
C ILE A 696 -11.92 -1.34 -22.35
N ARG A 697 -11.85 -1.16 -23.66
CA ARG A 697 -11.23 -2.10 -24.58
C ARG A 697 -9.90 -1.58 -25.09
N THR A 698 -9.02 -2.48 -25.51
CA THR A 698 -7.68 -2.13 -26.05
C THR A 698 -7.72 -1.26 -27.31
N ASP A 699 -8.86 -1.21 -28.02
CA ASP A 699 -9.07 -0.37 -29.22
C ASP A 699 -9.70 0.99 -28.91
N GLY A 700 -9.68 1.42 -27.64
CA GLY A 700 -10.16 2.73 -27.18
C GLY A 700 -11.67 2.88 -27.11
N GLN A 701 -12.42 1.86 -27.51
CA GLN A 701 -13.87 1.79 -27.34
C GLN A 701 -14.24 1.28 -25.95
N MET A 702 -15.49 1.52 -25.55
CA MET A 702 -16.01 1.04 -24.28
C MET A 702 -17.20 0.10 -24.53
N ALA A 703 -17.19 -1.06 -23.91
CA ALA A 703 -18.33 -1.96 -23.85
C ALA A 703 -19.07 -1.74 -22.54
N VAL A 704 -20.39 -1.62 -22.58
CA VAL A 704 -21.21 -1.43 -21.38
C VAL A 704 -22.24 -2.54 -21.30
N LEU A 705 -22.39 -3.11 -20.12
CA LEU A 705 -23.37 -4.15 -19.83
C LEU A 705 -24.38 -3.62 -18.81
N SER A 706 -25.63 -3.46 -19.25
CA SER A 706 -26.75 -3.33 -18.33
C SER A 706 -27.02 -4.70 -17.71
N TYR A 707 -26.87 -4.78 -16.38
CA TYR A 707 -26.81 -6.02 -15.63
C TYR A 707 -27.94 -6.06 -14.59
N GLU A 708 -29.05 -6.76 -14.88
CA GLU A 708 -30.07 -7.05 -13.87
C GLU A 708 -30.39 -8.53 -13.91
N ARG A 709 -29.74 -9.26 -13.01
CA ARG A 709 -29.82 -10.71 -12.95
C ARG A 709 -31.22 -11.20 -12.60
N ALA A 710 -31.93 -10.55 -11.68
CA ALA A 710 -33.24 -11.02 -11.23
C ALA A 710 -34.28 -10.99 -12.36
N GLN A 711 -34.06 -10.14 -13.36
CA GLN A 711 -34.91 -10.00 -14.54
C GLN A 711 -34.32 -10.67 -15.79
N ASP A 712 -33.20 -11.39 -15.68
CA ASP A 712 -32.46 -11.95 -16.81
C ASP A 712 -32.17 -10.89 -17.89
N VAL A 713 -31.67 -9.72 -17.46
CA VAL A 713 -31.22 -8.64 -18.36
C VAL A 713 -29.70 -8.62 -18.36
N PHE A 714 -29.15 -9.00 -19.51
CA PHE A 714 -27.72 -8.97 -19.80
C PHE A 714 -27.57 -8.34 -21.18
N ALA A 715 -27.59 -7.01 -21.22
CA ALA A 715 -27.68 -6.26 -22.45
C ALA A 715 -26.39 -5.49 -22.71
N TRP A 716 -25.61 -5.95 -23.69
CA TRP A 716 -24.37 -5.31 -24.10
C TRP A 716 -24.62 -4.16 -25.07
N CYS A 717 -23.83 -3.09 -24.98
CA CYS A 717 -23.73 -2.06 -26.01
C CYS A 717 -22.28 -1.55 -26.15
N ARG A 718 -22.03 -0.76 -27.20
CA ARG A 718 -20.72 -0.15 -27.45
C ARG A 718 -20.82 1.36 -27.40
N LEU A 719 -19.89 2.00 -26.69
CA LEU A 719 -19.72 3.44 -26.69
C LEU A 719 -18.43 3.78 -27.42
N SER A 720 -18.52 4.78 -28.29
CA SER A 720 -17.47 5.21 -29.19
C SER A 720 -17.40 6.74 -29.17
N THR A 721 -16.21 7.26 -28.87
CA THR A 721 -15.89 8.70 -28.89
C THR A 721 -15.30 9.16 -30.22
N ARG A 722 -15.19 8.25 -31.20
CA ARG A 722 -14.57 8.53 -32.50
C ARG A 722 -15.30 9.68 -33.21
N THR A 723 -14.53 10.68 -33.67
CA THR A 723 -15.05 11.86 -34.36
C THR A 723 -14.63 11.84 -35.83
N SER A 724 -15.12 12.80 -36.62
CA SER A 724 -14.64 13.00 -37.99
C SER A 724 -13.18 13.42 -38.08
N ASP A 725 -12.64 14.00 -37.00
CA ASP A 725 -11.33 14.67 -36.97
C ASP A 725 -10.19 13.74 -36.52
N GLY A 726 -10.53 12.53 -36.04
CA GLY A 726 -9.58 11.51 -35.60
C GLY A 726 -10.16 10.52 -34.59
N GLU A 727 -9.38 9.49 -34.27
CA GLU A 727 -9.72 8.54 -33.21
C GLU A 727 -9.60 9.23 -31.84
N SER A 728 -10.63 9.11 -31.01
CA SER A 728 -10.63 9.54 -29.61
C SER A 728 -11.02 8.34 -28.77
N ASP A 729 -10.28 8.09 -27.70
CA ASP A 729 -10.25 6.80 -27.03
C ASP A 729 -10.44 6.98 -25.52
N PHE A 730 -11.22 6.07 -24.94
CA PHE A 730 -11.27 5.88 -23.50
C PHE A 730 -10.00 5.13 -23.06
N GLU A 731 -9.31 5.67 -22.05
CA GLU A 731 -8.06 5.10 -21.53
C GLU A 731 -8.24 4.49 -20.12
N SER A 732 -9.07 5.09 -19.26
CA SER A 732 -9.41 4.55 -17.93
C SER A 732 -10.81 4.97 -17.47
N VAL A 733 -11.44 4.18 -16.59
CA VAL A 733 -12.77 4.43 -16.02
C VAL A 733 -12.78 4.18 -14.51
N ALA A 734 -13.38 5.11 -13.76
CA ALA A 734 -13.64 4.95 -12.33
C ALA A 734 -15.09 5.32 -12.02
N VAL A 735 -15.71 4.65 -11.05
CA VAL A 735 -17.05 5.00 -10.59
C VAL A 735 -16.99 5.38 -9.12
N ILE A 736 -17.54 6.55 -8.80
CA ILE A 736 -17.68 7.04 -7.42
C ILE A 736 -19.15 7.29 -7.09
N PRO A 737 -19.65 6.86 -5.92
CA PRO A 737 -20.98 7.23 -5.47
C PRO A 737 -21.02 8.72 -5.13
N THR A 738 -22.21 9.30 -5.22
CA THR A 738 -22.48 10.69 -4.85
C THR A 738 -23.74 10.79 -4.01
N ASN A 739 -24.01 11.96 -3.43
CA ASN A 739 -25.29 12.26 -2.78
C ASN A 739 -26.45 12.49 -3.78
N SER A 740 -26.18 12.38 -5.09
CA SER A 740 -27.21 12.52 -6.12
C SER A 740 -27.96 11.20 -6.34
N SER A 741 -28.93 11.20 -7.25
CA SER A 741 -29.65 9.98 -7.66
C SER A 741 -28.83 9.05 -8.56
N GLU A 742 -27.58 9.37 -8.87
CA GLU A 742 -26.73 8.61 -9.79
C GLU A 742 -25.26 8.60 -9.34
N ASP A 743 -24.58 7.46 -9.48
CA ASP A 743 -23.13 7.38 -9.29
C ASP A 743 -22.42 8.09 -10.46
N GLN A 744 -21.34 8.80 -10.19
CA GLN A 744 -20.56 9.45 -11.23
C GLN A 744 -19.59 8.47 -11.89
N VAL A 745 -19.68 8.36 -13.21
CA VAL A 745 -18.77 7.56 -14.04
C VAL A 745 -17.71 8.50 -14.63
N TRP A 746 -16.50 8.43 -14.07
CA TRP A 746 -15.33 9.21 -14.47
C TRP A 746 -14.52 8.46 -15.53
N VAL A 747 -13.99 9.20 -16.50
CA VAL A 747 -13.22 8.64 -17.61
C VAL A 747 -12.02 9.51 -17.94
N ALA A 748 -10.88 8.87 -18.18
CA ALA A 748 -9.74 9.49 -18.85
C ALA A 748 -9.90 9.27 -20.36
N VAL A 749 -9.94 10.37 -21.12
CA VAL A 749 -10.23 10.34 -22.55
C VAL A 749 -9.12 11.04 -23.33
N ARG A 750 -8.57 10.33 -24.31
CA ARG A 750 -7.71 10.90 -25.35
C ARG A 750 -8.59 11.45 -26.47
N ARG A 751 -8.47 12.75 -26.76
CA ARG A 751 -9.21 13.41 -27.84
C ARG A 751 -8.29 14.00 -28.88
N VAL A 752 -8.69 13.92 -30.14
CA VAL A 752 -8.06 14.66 -31.24
C VAL A 752 -8.94 15.85 -31.59
N ILE A 753 -8.45 17.06 -31.35
CA ILE A 753 -9.15 18.32 -31.62
C ILE A 753 -8.28 19.17 -32.54
N ASN A 754 -8.80 19.53 -33.71
CA ASN A 754 -8.04 20.28 -34.73
C ASN A 754 -6.69 19.60 -35.05
N SER A 755 -6.67 18.27 -35.16
CA SER A 755 -5.48 17.44 -35.40
C SER A 755 -4.43 17.46 -34.28
N VAL A 756 -4.74 17.98 -33.09
CA VAL A 756 -3.88 17.93 -31.91
C VAL A 756 -4.48 16.96 -30.88
N THR A 757 -3.64 16.11 -30.31
CA THR A 757 -4.03 15.13 -29.30
C THR A 757 -3.97 15.76 -27.91
N TYR A 758 -5.08 15.65 -27.19
CA TYR A 758 -5.22 16.06 -25.79
C TYR A 758 -5.69 14.88 -24.95
N ARG A 759 -5.42 14.94 -23.65
CA ARG A 759 -5.97 14.01 -22.66
C ARG A 759 -6.75 14.79 -21.62
N TYR A 760 -7.95 14.34 -21.35
CA TYR A 760 -8.88 15.01 -20.46
C TYR A 760 -9.43 14.04 -19.43
N ILE A 761 -9.66 14.56 -18.24
CA ILE A 761 -10.48 13.93 -17.22
C ILE A 761 -11.89 14.48 -17.39
N GLU A 762 -12.83 13.56 -17.58
CA GLU A 762 -14.24 13.85 -17.81
C GLU A 762 -15.11 12.94 -16.94
N TYR A 763 -16.37 13.29 -16.74
CA TYR A 763 -17.37 12.36 -16.20
C TYR A 763 -18.66 12.40 -17.03
N PHE A 764 -19.41 11.31 -17.05
CA PHE A 764 -20.69 11.26 -17.77
C PHE A 764 -21.74 12.15 -17.10
N SER A 765 -22.49 12.90 -17.92
CA SER A 765 -23.62 13.69 -17.43
C SER A 765 -24.69 12.80 -16.82
N THR A 766 -25.32 13.26 -15.74
CA THR A 766 -26.46 12.57 -15.13
C THR A 766 -27.56 12.33 -16.17
N ARG A 767 -28.16 11.15 -16.12
CA ARG A 767 -29.28 10.76 -16.97
C ARG A 767 -30.57 11.43 -16.47
N GLU A 768 -31.35 11.98 -17.37
CA GLU A 768 -32.69 12.48 -17.06
C GLU A 768 -33.68 11.31 -17.15
N PHE A 769 -34.26 10.93 -16.01
CA PHE A 769 -35.26 9.85 -15.89
C PHE A 769 -36.69 10.34 -16.03
#